data_AF-A0A6P9AX79-F1
#
_entry.id   AF-A0A6P9AX79-F1
#
_cell.length_a   1.000
_cell.length_b   1.000
_cell.length_c   1.000
_cell.angle_alpha   90.00
_cell.angle_beta   90.00
_cell.angle_gamma   90.00
#
_symmetry.space_group_name_H-M   'P 1'
#
loop_
_entity.id
_entity.type
_entity.pdbx_description
1 polymer ?
#
loop_
_entity_poly.entity_id
_entity_poly.type
_entity_poly.pdbx_seq_one_letter_code
_entity_poly.pdbx_strand_id
1 'polypeptide(L)'
;MPPNLQERLFRTQRVQAVVSPKGSGDTPGTNLPAEEWMKEIQRILGQIQGRLSPFLLRFCHWVLLKFLTRIFLRVIVHKGQLEMVHKAGEVADTPMVFLSTHKSHLDGLWLPFLLVSQGVAMPRVAWENKTFTPTYRALLASLGGVFLPQEMGQRWDVGEGALSRAVVASYVEELLLSKQPLLIFLEEVFSGSQQLSSSGRAWMSLVLNAYYTGAVSDVMIVPVGISYERTPNFVHSGKESPTQTLGLWATVWTLCQAACRGQSCVRIDLAQPFSLQEFVTNRCFRQNSSRKPLRELLLPEILGRCPSVLDCEKVECWPTNSQDVMPLTGVEEQVLLDNLSLHTLNAGVSCSAIMAVHILSALLLHMHQEGVFLSRLMQDFVWITDEILMRNYDVGFSGRVRDVLCHSLSLLRDCITLYSLSLGDVLVVPKKTEVAIRELSHHSTALLPIFIQEAIGACSINALLMEVLPYLGSPEQLGSFVLAHEELHNKSVLLVQLLPKDFLLRQPCQSVHYYCQHAVDKLVESGLLVAEEVPSDRFVCDTSQKGFTEKFLWKATEDFVDIDGREEAEKQCFKVSQLESCSNLFVFLCGLLGPPLKTLERATIFLQEQDFPQPESRFVEELQRDLVRLAREDGSFECCNRSLTDTAVRICKELGVFKEVTEGKEPLLHLSEAFTARENQKKLEKFIHQFIY
;
A
#
# COMPACT_ATOMS: atom_id res chain seq x y z
N MET A 1 -19.70 -29.97 3.63
CA MET A 1 -20.14 -29.55 2.27
C MET A 1 -21.64 -29.72 2.22
N PRO A 2 -22.38 -28.83 1.54
CA PRO A 2 -23.74 -29.15 1.13
C PRO A 2 -23.68 -30.43 0.28
N PRO A 3 -24.52 -31.44 0.53
CA PRO A 3 -24.71 -32.50 -0.44
C PRO A 3 -25.12 -31.85 -1.78
N ASN A 4 -24.55 -32.32 -2.90
CA ASN A 4 -24.85 -31.87 -4.28
C ASN A 4 -24.20 -30.58 -4.79
N LEU A 5 -23.14 -30.04 -4.16
CA LEU A 5 -22.43 -28.85 -4.68
C LEU A 5 -21.94 -29.03 -6.13
N GLN A 6 -21.46 -30.22 -6.48
CA GLN A 6 -20.96 -30.53 -7.84
C GLN A 6 -22.08 -30.48 -8.88
N GLU A 7 -23.25 -31.04 -8.56
CA GLU A 7 -24.42 -31.00 -9.44
C GLU A 7 -24.98 -29.59 -9.58
N ARG A 8 -24.92 -28.79 -8.51
CA ARG A 8 -25.32 -27.36 -8.55
C ARG A 8 -24.38 -26.56 -9.44
N LEU A 9 -23.07 -26.72 -9.28
CA LEU A 9 -22.06 -26.04 -10.11
C LEU A 9 -22.17 -26.45 -11.59
N PHE A 10 -22.40 -27.73 -11.89
CA PHE A 10 -22.61 -28.20 -13.26
C PHE A 10 -23.90 -27.62 -13.90
N ARG A 11 -24.91 -27.30 -13.08
CA ARG A 11 -26.16 -26.68 -13.54
C ARG A 11 -26.08 -25.17 -13.69
N THR A 12 -25.01 -24.52 -13.22
CA THR A 12 -24.86 -23.06 -13.34
C THR A 12 -24.70 -22.65 -14.81
N GLN A 13 -25.41 -21.60 -15.22
CA GLN A 13 -25.41 -21.11 -16.60
C GLN A 13 -23.99 -20.84 -17.15
N ARG A 14 -23.08 -20.33 -16.32
CA ARG A 14 -21.68 -20.07 -16.70
C ARG A 14 -20.91 -21.34 -17.06
N VAL A 15 -21.09 -22.43 -16.31
CA VAL A 15 -20.43 -23.71 -16.59
C VAL A 15 -21.07 -24.37 -17.81
N GLN A 16 -22.40 -24.29 -17.94
CA GLN A 16 -23.11 -24.80 -19.12
C GLN A 16 -22.76 -24.06 -20.41
N ALA A 17 -22.50 -22.75 -20.35
CA ALA A 17 -22.08 -21.96 -21.50
C ALA A 17 -20.70 -22.37 -22.05
N VAL A 18 -19.80 -22.85 -21.18
CA VAL A 18 -18.49 -23.38 -21.57
C VAL A 18 -18.58 -24.83 -22.05
N VAL A 19 -19.41 -25.65 -21.39
CA VAL A 19 -19.58 -27.08 -21.70
C VAL A 19 -20.43 -27.31 -22.96
N SER A 20 -21.33 -26.39 -23.30
CA SER A 20 -22.19 -26.46 -24.49
C SER A 20 -22.06 -25.16 -25.30
N PRO A 21 -21.01 -25.03 -26.14
CA PRO A 21 -20.90 -23.87 -27.01
C PRO A 21 -22.12 -23.85 -27.95
N LYS A 22 -22.97 -22.84 -27.81
CA LYS A 22 -24.07 -22.61 -28.75
C LYS A 22 -23.48 -22.40 -30.14
N GLY A 23 -23.93 -23.22 -31.08
CA GLY A 23 -23.38 -23.33 -32.43
C GLY A 23 -23.16 -22.00 -33.14
N SER A 24 -21.93 -21.79 -33.59
CA SER A 24 -21.54 -20.84 -34.61
C SER A 24 -20.30 -21.42 -35.30
N GLY A 25 -20.53 -21.98 -36.50
CA GLY A 25 -19.59 -22.31 -37.58
C GLY A 25 -18.13 -22.68 -37.27
N ASP A 26 -17.77 -23.90 -37.67
CA ASP A 26 -16.43 -24.28 -38.17
C ASP A 26 -15.24 -24.27 -37.20
N THR A 27 -15.39 -24.90 -36.03
CA THR A 27 -14.26 -25.58 -35.37
C THR A 27 -14.67 -26.99 -34.95
N PRO A 28 -13.81 -28.02 -35.11
CA PRO A 28 -14.12 -29.40 -34.71
C PRO A 28 -14.16 -29.46 -33.18
N GLY A 29 -15.33 -29.19 -32.62
CA GLY A 29 -15.57 -29.20 -31.18
C GLY A 29 -15.43 -30.60 -30.60
N THR A 30 -14.55 -30.73 -29.62
CA THR A 30 -14.41 -31.88 -28.73
C THR A 30 -15.71 -32.09 -27.95
N ASN A 31 -16.61 -32.93 -28.46
CA ASN A 31 -17.79 -33.39 -27.72
C ASN A 31 -17.36 -34.39 -26.64
N LEU A 32 -16.75 -33.88 -25.56
CA LEU A 32 -16.46 -34.67 -24.36
C LEU A 32 -17.79 -35.04 -23.66
N PRO A 33 -18.02 -36.31 -23.27
CA PRO A 33 -19.21 -36.73 -22.55
C PRO A 33 -19.35 -35.99 -21.21
N ALA A 34 -20.59 -35.78 -20.75
CA ALA A 34 -20.90 -35.04 -19.53
C ALA A 34 -20.17 -35.59 -18.27
N GLU A 35 -19.89 -36.89 -18.23
CA GLU A 35 -19.14 -37.52 -17.16
C GLU A 35 -17.67 -37.07 -17.08
N GLU A 36 -17.04 -36.79 -18.23
CA GLU A 36 -15.66 -36.31 -18.28
C GLU A 36 -15.58 -34.85 -17.84
N TRP A 37 -16.54 -34.02 -18.24
CA TRP A 37 -16.69 -32.66 -17.70
C TRP A 37 -16.95 -32.64 -16.20
N MET A 38 -17.78 -33.55 -15.69
CA MET A 38 -18.01 -33.67 -14.24
C MET A 38 -16.73 -34.08 -13.48
N LYS A 39 -15.94 -35.02 -14.02
CA LYS A 39 -14.63 -35.38 -13.44
C LYS A 39 -13.67 -34.20 -13.44
N GLU A 40 -13.68 -33.40 -14.50
CA GLU A 40 -12.82 -32.23 -14.62
C GLU A 40 -13.23 -31.11 -13.65
N ILE A 41 -14.53 -30.85 -13.51
CA ILE A 41 -15.06 -29.92 -12.49
C ILE A 41 -14.73 -30.43 -11.08
N GLN A 42 -14.77 -31.75 -10.84
CA GLN A 42 -14.34 -32.33 -9.56
C GLN A 42 -12.85 -32.12 -9.30
N ARG A 43 -11.99 -32.28 -10.33
CA ARG A 43 -10.55 -32.01 -10.24
C ARG A 43 -10.30 -30.55 -9.87
N ILE A 44 -10.93 -29.62 -10.57
CA ILE A 44 -10.82 -28.18 -10.33
C ILE A 44 -11.36 -27.81 -8.94
N LEU A 45 -12.53 -28.32 -8.56
CA LEU A 45 -13.11 -28.07 -7.23
C LEU A 45 -12.22 -28.62 -6.11
N GLY A 46 -11.56 -29.76 -6.34
CA GLY A 46 -10.58 -30.32 -5.41
C GLY A 46 -9.30 -29.48 -5.28
N GLN A 47 -8.95 -28.67 -6.29
CA GLN A 47 -7.90 -27.67 -6.19
C GLN A 47 -8.36 -26.43 -5.41
N ILE A 48 -9.63 -26.03 -5.58
CA ILE A 48 -10.20 -24.85 -4.94
C ILE A 48 -10.42 -25.07 -3.46
N GLN A 49 -11.05 -26.19 -3.07
CA GLN A 49 -11.53 -26.40 -1.70
C GLN A 49 -11.36 -27.86 -1.24
N GLY A 50 -10.99 -28.03 0.04
CA GLY A 50 -10.96 -29.31 0.72
C GLY A 50 -12.23 -29.60 1.52
N ARG A 51 -12.49 -30.88 1.82
CA ARG A 51 -13.55 -31.25 2.77
C ARG A 51 -13.15 -30.76 4.16
N LEU A 52 -14.00 -29.93 4.77
CA LEU A 52 -13.84 -29.53 6.17
C LEU A 52 -13.89 -30.76 7.06
N SER A 53 -12.83 -30.99 7.83
CA SER A 53 -12.80 -32.04 8.85
C SER A 53 -13.01 -31.41 10.22
N PRO A 54 -14.15 -31.66 10.90
CA PRO A 54 -14.40 -31.13 12.24
C PRO A 54 -13.34 -31.56 13.26
N PHE A 55 -12.78 -32.77 13.10
CA PHE A 55 -11.71 -33.27 13.94
C PHE A 55 -10.42 -32.46 13.75
N LEU A 56 -10.01 -32.23 12.49
CA LEU A 56 -8.82 -31.44 12.20
C LEU A 56 -8.99 -29.99 12.62
N LEU A 57 -10.17 -29.39 12.39
CA LEU A 57 -10.46 -28.03 12.85
C LEU A 57 -10.32 -27.91 14.37
N ARG A 58 -10.91 -28.82 15.15
CA ARG A 58 -10.78 -28.82 16.61
C ARG A 58 -9.34 -29.02 17.08
N PHE A 59 -8.63 -29.97 16.46
CA PHE A 59 -7.23 -30.25 16.78
C PHE A 59 -6.34 -29.05 16.46
N CYS A 60 -6.40 -28.53 15.24
CA CYS A 60 -5.61 -27.38 14.81
C CYS A 60 -5.96 -26.12 15.60
N HIS A 61 -7.23 -25.89 15.93
CA HIS A 61 -7.65 -24.79 16.80
C HIS A 61 -6.99 -24.91 18.19
N TRP A 62 -7.04 -26.09 18.81
CA TRP A 62 -6.41 -26.32 20.11
C TRP A 62 -4.88 -26.14 20.06
N VAL A 63 -4.21 -26.72 19.05
CA VAL A 63 -2.76 -26.57 18.85
C VAL A 63 -2.41 -25.09 18.65
N LEU A 64 -3.16 -24.41 17.79
CA LEU A 64 -2.88 -23.02 17.45
C LEU A 64 -3.07 -22.11 18.66
N LEU A 65 -4.13 -22.28 19.46
CA LEU A 65 -4.29 -21.51 20.69
C LEU A 65 -3.13 -21.73 21.67
N LYS A 66 -2.71 -22.99 21.89
CA LYS A 66 -1.53 -23.29 22.73
C LYS A 66 -0.27 -22.63 22.20
N PHE A 67 -0.15 -22.59 20.88
CA PHE A 67 0.99 -22.02 20.22
C PHE A 67 0.99 -20.47 20.24
N LEU A 68 -0.16 -19.84 20.02
CA LEU A 68 -0.34 -18.40 20.14
C LEU A 68 -0.05 -17.92 21.56
N THR A 69 -0.42 -18.68 22.60
CA THR A 69 -0.04 -18.36 23.99
C THR A 69 1.46 -18.47 24.27
N ARG A 70 2.24 -19.06 23.36
CA ARG A 70 3.71 -19.15 23.46
C ARG A 70 4.41 -18.04 22.68
N ILE A 71 3.92 -17.69 21.48
CA ILE A 71 4.46 -16.56 20.72
C ILE A 71 4.04 -15.23 21.33
N PHE A 72 2.74 -15.05 21.58
CA PHE A 72 2.20 -13.74 21.89
C PHE A 72 2.00 -13.59 23.39
N LEU A 73 2.42 -12.44 23.91
CA LEU A 73 2.14 -12.04 25.29
C LEU A 73 0.63 -11.85 25.46
N ARG A 74 0.01 -11.14 24.50
CA ARG A 74 -1.41 -10.80 24.48
C ARG A 74 -1.91 -10.71 23.04
N VAL A 75 -3.12 -11.21 22.83
CA VAL A 75 -3.92 -10.94 21.62
C VAL A 75 -5.09 -10.07 22.07
N ILE A 76 -5.13 -8.83 21.57
CA ILE A 76 -6.10 -7.82 21.95
C ILE A 76 -7.13 -7.70 20.83
N VAL A 77 -8.41 -7.84 21.19
CA VAL A 77 -9.55 -7.66 20.28
C VAL A 77 -10.56 -6.79 21.00
N HIS A 78 -11.03 -5.74 20.34
CA HIS A 78 -12.00 -4.84 20.93
C HIS A 78 -13.42 -5.44 20.89
N LYS A 79 -14.01 -5.69 22.06
CA LYS A 79 -15.34 -6.31 22.18
C LYS A 79 -16.44 -5.51 21.48
N GLY A 80 -16.42 -4.18 21.60
CA GLY A 80 -17.44 -3.34 20.96
C GLY A 80 -17.40 -3.38 19.43
N GLN A 81 -16.22 -3.60 18.84
CA GLN A 81 -16.08 -3.77 17.38
C GLN A 81 -16.64 -5.13 16.94
N LEU A 82 -16.43 -6.17 17.76
CA LEU A 82 -17.00 -7.48 17.51
C LEU A 82 -18.54 -7.47 17.63
N GLU A 83 -19.09 -6.79 18.65
CA GLU A 83 -20.55 -6.63 18.80
C GLU A 83 -21.17 -5.90 17.61
N MET A 84 -20.46 -4.92 17.04
CA MET A 84 -20.87 -4.23 15.81
C MET A 84 -20.96 -5.19 14.62
N VAL A 85 -19.97 -6.07 14.45
CA VAL A 85 -19.97 -7.10 13.39
C VAL A 85 -21.08 -8.12 13.60
N HIS A 86 -21.34 -8.57 14.83
CA HIS A 86 -22.45 -9.47 15.14
C HIS A 86 -23.81 -8.84 14.81
N LYS A 87 -24.03 -7.58 15.22
CA LYS A 87 -25.25 -6.85 14.88
C LYS A 87 -25.44 -6.67 13.38
N ALA A 88 -24.36 -6.37 12.65
CA ALA A 88 -24.41 -6.27 11.19
C ALA A 88 -24.83 -7.60 10.54
N GLY A 89 -24.43 -8.73 11.11
CA GLY A 89 -24.82 -10.06 10.64
C GLY A 89 -26.25 -10.46 10.92
N GLU A 90 -26.76 -10.07 12.09
CA GLU A 90 -28.13 -10.39 12.49
C GLU A 90 -29.18 -9.56 11.75
N VAL A 91 -28.88 -8.28 11.50
CA VAL A 91 -29.84 -7.33 10.92
C VAL A 91 -30.01 -7.54 9.41
N ALA A 92 -28.95 -7.90 8.71
CA ALA A 92 -28.92 -7.77 7.26
C ALA A 92 -29.26 -9.05 6.47
N ASP A 93 -29.29 -10.23 7.11
CA ASP A 93 -29.44 -11.55 6.43
C ASP A 93 -28.55 -11.72 5.16
N THR A 94 -27.47 -10.95 5.08
CA THR A 94 -26.55 -10.84 3.94
C THR A 94 -25.24 -11.57 4.22
N PRO A 95 -24.56 -12.08 3.18
CA PRO A 95 -23.25 -12.69 3.34
C PRO A 95 -22.20 -11.67 3.78
N MET A 96 -21.30 -12.11 4.67
CA MET A 96 -20.17 -11.30 5.14
C MET A 96 -18.89 -11.62 4.37
N VAL A 97 -18.18 -10.56 4.00
CA VAL A 97 -16.83 -10.65 3.45
C VAL A 97 -15.88 -9.80 4.30
N PHE A 98 -14.96 -10.46 5.00
CA PHE A 98 -13.89 -9.83 5.76
C PHE A 98 -12.74 -9.48 4.82
N LEU A 99 -12.37 -8.21 4.77
CA LEU A 99 -11.28 -7.70 3.95
C LEU A 99 -10.16 -7.20 4.86
N SER A 100 -9.08 -7.96 4.94
CA SER A 100 -8.02 -7.76 5.93
C SER A 100 -6.73 -7.20 5.33
N THR A 101 -6.03 -6.38 6.11
CA THR A 101 -4.58 -6.13 5.94
C THR A 101 -3.80 -7.44 6.14
N HIS A 102 -2.57 -7.53 5.61
CA HIS A 102 -1.80 -8.78 5.59
C HIS A 102 -0.34 -8.51 5.96
N LYS A 103 -0.03 -8.64 7.25
CA LYS A 103 1.29 -8.37 7.81
C LYS A 103 2.16 -9.62 7.90
N SER A 104 1.55 -10.80 7.97
CA SER A 104 2.27 -12.07 7.99
C SER A 104 1.42 -13.18 7.38
N HIS A 105 2.05 -14.19 6.77
CA HIS A 105 1.35 -15.42 6.37
C HIS A 105 0.66 -16.15 7.53
N LEU A 106 1.00 -15.82 8.78
CA LEU A 106 0.28 -16.31 9.95
C LEU A 106 -1.14 -15.80 10.03
N ASP A 107 -1.42 -14.60 9.50
CA ASP A 107 -2.73 -13.95 9.59
C ASP A 107 -3.83 -14.88 9.10
N GLY A 108 -3.65 -15.50 7.94
CA GLY A 108 -4.62 -16.45 7.38
C GLY A 108 -4.70 -17.79 8.11
N LEU A 109 -3.76 -18.11 8.99
CA LEU A 109 -3.86 -19.27 9.87
C LEU A 109 -4.69 -18.97 11.11
N TRP A 110 -4.40 -17.89 11.84
CA TRP A 110 -4.97 -17.68 13.17
C TRP A 110 -6.18 -16.74 13.23
N LEU A 111 -6.29 -15.76 12.32
CA LEU A 111 -7.43 -14.85 12.27
C LEU A 111 -8.78 -15.61 12.13
N PRO A 112 -8.92 -16.64 11.26
CA PRO A 112 -10.15 -17.43 11.18
C PRO A 112 -10.53 -18.10 12.49
N PHE A 113 -9.57 -18.69 13.19
CA PHE A 113 -9.82 -19.37 14.46
C PHE A 113 -10.15 -18.39 15.59
N LEU A 114 -9.57 -17.20 15.54
CA LEU A 114 -9.94 -16.14 16.46
C LEU A 114 -11.39 -15.72 16.21
N LEU A 115 -11.79 -15.46 14.97
CA LEU A 115 -13.18 -15.12 14.62
C LEU A 115 -14.16 -16.21 15.08
N VAL A 116 -13.80 -17.49 14.91
CA VAL A 116 -14.59 -18.62 15.44
C VAL A 116 -14.69 -18.61 16.95
N SER A 117 -13.59 -18.34 17.67
CA SER A 117 -13.62 -18.24 19.13
C SER A 117 -14.52 -17.11 19.65
N GLN A 118 -14.74 -16.10 18.81
CA GLN A 118 -15.57 -14.93 19.08
C GLN A 118 -17.03 -15.09 18.60
N GLY A 119 -17.43 -16.30 18.17
CA GLY A 119 -18.80 -16.62 17.77
C GLY A 119 -19.13 -16.37 16.30
N VAL A 120 -18.17 -15.96 15.48
CA VAL A 120 -18.35 -15.82 14.02
C VAL A 120 -18.22 -17.20 13.37
N ALA A 121 -19.03 -17.50 12.33
CA ALA A 121 -18.88 -18.76 11.58
C ALA A 121 -17.49 -18.86 10.94
N MET A 122 -16.96 -20.08 10.76
CA MET A 122 -15.61 -20.31 10.23
C MET A 122 -15.46 -19.67 8.84
N PRO A 123 -14.62 -18.63 8.68
CA PRO A 123 -14.47 -17.98 7.40
C PRO A 123 -13.64 -18.84 6.46
N ARG A 124 -14.01 -18.78 5.18
CA ARG A 124 -13.24 -19.35 4.07
C ARG A 124 -12.10 -18.40 3.74
N VAL A 125 -10.87 -18.88 3.85
CA VAL A 125 -9.68 -18.01 3.67
C VAL A 125 -9.22 -18.08 2.23
N ALA A 126 -9.20 -16.95 1.53
CA ALA A 126 -8.68 -16.84 0.19
C ALA A 126 -7.14 -16.87 0.18
N TRP A 127 -6.56 -17.82 -0.56
CA TRP A 127 -5.12 -18.02 -0.68
C TRP A 127 -4.67 -18.06 -2.14
N GLU A 128 -3.41 -17.70 -2.38
CA GLU A 128 -2.75 -17.92 -3.66
C GLU A 128 -2.15 -19.34 -3.75
N ASN A 129 -2.22 -19.94 -4.92
CA ASN A 129 -1.82 -21.34 -5.14
C ASN A 129 -0.31 -21.58 -5.07
N LYS A 130 0.47 -20.60 -5.54
CA LYS A 130 1.93 -20.67 -5.66
C LYS A 130 2.64 -20.56 -4.31
N THR A 131 1.96 -20.08 -3.28
CA THR A 131 2.55 -19.79 -1.97
C THR A 131 2.91 -21.06 -1.19
N PHE A 132 2.21 -22.18 -1.39
CA PHE A 132 2.33 -23.35 -0.50
C PHE A 132 2.64 -24.66 -1.24
N THR A 133 3.32 -25.57 -0.56
CA THR A 133 3.51 -26.94 -1.06
C THR A 133 2.16 -27.69 -1.14
N PRO A 134 2.00 -28.68 -2.04
CA PRO A 134 0.72 -29.38 -2.22
C PRO A 134 0.16 -30.05 -0.96
N THR A 135 1.04 -30.62 -0.12
CA THR A 135 0.64 -31.25 1.15
C THR A 135 0.14 -30.22 2.15
N TYR A 136 0.81 -29.07 2.24
CA TYR A 136 0.39 -27.98 3.11
C TYR A 136 -0.92 -27.35 2.62
N ARG A 137 -1.07 -27.20 1.30
CA ARG A 137 -2.32 -26.77 0.67
C ARG A 137 -3.50 -27.68 1.03
N ALA A 138 -3.32 -29.00 0.94
CA ALA A 138 -4.37 -29.96 1.31
C ALA A 138 -4.79 -29.81 2.79
N LEU A 139 -3.82 -29.56 3.69
CA LEU A 139 -4.12 -29.26 5.08
C LEU A 139 -4.92 -27.96 5.22
N LEU A 140 -4.43 -26.85 4.66
CA LEU A 140 -5.11 -25.56 4.70
C LEU A 140 -6.52 -25.64 4.10
N ALA A 141 -6.69 -26.37 3.01
CA ALA A 141 -7.98 -26.62 2.37
C ALA A 141 -8.95 -27.35 3.30
N SER A 142 -8.45 -28.32 4.10
CA SER A 142 -9.24 -29.00 5.14
C SER A 142 -9.59 -28.10 6.33
N LEU A 143 -8.83 -27.03 6.54
CA LEU A 143 -9.05 -26.00 7.56
C LEU A 143 -9.93 -24.85 7.06
N GLY A 144 -10.40 -24.88 5.82
CA GLY A 144 -11.26 -23.84 5.25
C GLY A 144 -10.59 -22.87 4.29
N GLY A 145 -9.32 -23.09 3.97
CA GLY A 145 -8.63 -22.40 2.88
C GLY A 145 -9.25 -22.68 1.52
N VAL A 146 -9.27 -21.66 0.68
CA VAL A 146 -9.75 -21.68 -0.70
C VAL A 146 -8.64 -21.15 -1.60
N PHE A 147 -8.31 -21.87 -2.67
CA PHE A 147 -7.18 -21.53 -3.54
C PHE A 147 -7.65 -21.18 -4.95
N LEU A 148 -7.04 -20.17 -5.56
CA LEU A 148 -7.22 -19.90 -6.99
C LEU A 148 -6.53 -21.01 -7.83
N PRO A 149 -7.19 -21.61 -8.84
CA PRO A 149 -6.57 -22.61 -9.71
C PRO A 149 -5.32 -22.08 -10.43
N GLN A 150 -4.33 -22.94 -10.70
CA GLN A 150 -3.06 -22.54 -11.35
C GLN A 150 -3.24 -22.19 -12.83
N GLU A 151 -4.20 -22.85 -13.50
CA GLU A 151 -4.58 -22.68 -14.91
C GLU A 151 -5.24 -21.31 -15.19
N MET A 152 -5.50 -20.55 -14.12
CA MET A 152 -6.04 -19.20 -14.14
C MET A 152 -5.02 -18.16 -14.63
N GLY A 153 -3.73 -18.45 -14.45
CA GLY A 153 -2.63 -17.59 -14.92
C GLY A 153 -2.14 -17.96 -16.33
N GLN A 154 -3.00 -18.52 -17.19
CA GLN A 154 -2.69 -18.71 -18.62
C GLN A 154 -3.57 -17.86 -19.55
N ARG A 155 -2.94 -17.32 -20.61
CA ARG A 155 -3.47 -16.38 -21.60
C ARG A 155 -4.83 -16.81 -22.17
N TRP A 156 -5.65 -15.82 -22.51
CA TRP A 156 -6.97 -15.93 -23.16
C TRP A 156 -7.04 -16.84 -24.40
N ASP A 157 -5.90 -17.16 -25.01
CA ASP A 157 -5.79 -17.97 -26.24
C ASP A 157 -5.87 -19.49 -26.03
N VAL A 158 -5.82 -20.00 -24.79
CA VAL A 158 -5.93 -21.44 -24.53
C VAL A 158 -7.25 -21.74 -23.82
N GLY A 159 -8.17 -22.41 -24.50
CA GLY A 159 -9.51 -22.74 -24.00
C GLY A 159 -9.55 -23.52 -22.67
N GLU A 160 -8.41 -24.06 -22.21
CA GLU A 160 -8.28 -24.79 -20.93
C GLU A 160 -8.55 -23.92 -19.68
N GLY A 161 -8.31 -22.60 -19.74
CA GLY A 161 -8.54 -21.70 -18.59
C GLY A 161 -9.98 -21.18 -18.43
N ALA A 162 -10.87 -21.44 -19.39
CA ALA A 162 -12.25 -20.93 -19.35
C ALA A 162 -13.13 -21.70 -18.34
N LEU A 163 -12.95 -23.02 -18.26
CA LEU A 163 -13.70 -23.85 -17.32
C LEU A 163 -13.33 -23.54 -15.87
N SER A 164 -12.02 -23.43 -15.57
CA SER A 164 -11.55 -23.14 -14.20
C SER A 164 -12.10 -21.81 -13.69
N ARG A 165 -12.10 -20.76 -14.53
CA ARG A 165 -12.77 -19.47 -14.26
C ARG A 165 -14.24 -19.63 -13.92
N ALA A 166 -14.99 -20.32 -14.79
CA ALA A 166 -16.42 -20.50 -14.62
C ALA A 166 -16.74 -21.25 -13.31
N VAL A 167 -15.95 -22.28 -12.97
CA VAL A 167 -16.10 -23.06 -11.74
C VAL A 167 -15.81 -22.23 -10.49
N VAL A 168 -14.72 -21.45 -10.48
CA VAL A 168 -14.37 -20.57 -9.34
C VAL A 168 -15.44 -19.51 -9.12
N ALA A 169 -15.87 -18.83 -10.19
CA ALA A 169 -16.90 -17.80 -10.09
C ALA A 169 -18.23 -18.37 -9.58
N SER A 170 -18.64 -19.54 -10.08
CA SER A 170 -19.84 -20.23 -9.60
C SER A 170 -19.69 -20.73 -8.15
N TYR A 171 -18.48 -21.10 -7.74
CA TYR A 171 -18.19 -21.48 -6.35
C TYR A 171 -18.32 -20.29 -5.40
N VAL A 172 -17.80 -19.11 -5.76
CA VAL A 172 -17.93 -17.89 -4.94
C VAL A 172 -19.39 -17.48 -4.82
N GLU A 173 -20.17 -17.53 -5.90
CA GLU A 173 -21.62 -17.29 -5.86
C GLU A 173 -22.33 -18.23 -4.88
N GLU A 174 -22.07 -19.54 -4.98
CA GLU A 174 -22.64 -20.54 -4.07
C GLU A 174 -22.19 -20.34 -2.61
N LEU A 175 -20.96 -19.88 -2.38
CA LEU A 175 -20.43 -19.58 -1.05
C LEU A 175 -21.17 -18.39 -0.42
N LEU A 176 -21.37 -17.32 -1.18
CA LEU A 176 -22.10 -16.13 -0.75
C LEU A 176 -23.60 -16.43 -0.55
N LEU A 177 -24.23 -17.18 -1.47
CA LEU A 177 -25.61 -17.66 -1.31
C LEU A 177 -25.80 -18.55 -0.07
N SER A 178 -24.79 -19.37 0.23
CA SER A 178 -24.76 -20.20 1.44
C SER A 178 -24.42 -19.41 2.71
N LYS A 179 -24.23 -18.08 2.62
CA LYS A 179 -23.90 -17.16 3.71
C LYS A 179 -22.68 -17.59 4.53
N GLN A 180 -21.72 -18.26 3.87
CA GLN A 180 -20.45 -18.59 4.51
C GLN A 180 -19.55 -17.35 4.47
N PRO A 181 -18.96 -16.93 5.60
CA PRO A 181 -18.08 -15.78 5.60
C PRO A 181 -16.83 -16.06 4.77
N LEU A 182 -16.38 -15.07 4.01
CA LEU A 182 -15.17 -15.12 3.20
C LEU A 182 -14.14 -14.14 3.78
N LEU A 183 -12.88 -14.55 3.89
CA LEU A 183 -11.77 -13.70 4.31
C LEU A 183 -10.81 -13.53 3.14
N ILE A 184 -10.59 -12.28 2.72
CA ILE A 184 -9.68 -11.90 1.65
C ILE A 184 -8.61 -10.95 2.20
N PHE A 185 -7.36 -11.21 1.86
CA PHE A 185 -6.24 -10.33 2.18
C PHE A 185 -6.01 -9.34 1.03
N LEU A 186 -6.13 -8.04 1.33
CA LEU A 186 -5.99 -6.97 0.32
C LEU A 186 -4.56 -6.43 0.20
N GLU A 187 -3.69 -6.67 1.18
CA GLU A 187 -2.31 -6.16 1.20
C GLU A 187 -1.32 -7.23 0.73
N GLU A 188 -0.28 -6.84 0.00
CA GLU A 188 0.85 -7.73 -0.29
C GLU A 188 1.70 -7.97 0.95
N VAL A 189 2.08 -9.24 1.18
CA VAL A 189 2.88 -9.57 2.36
C VAL A 189 4.30 -9.07 2.17
N PHE A 190 4.86 -8.45 3.21
CA PHE A 190 6.26 -8.00 3.25
C PHE A 190 6.61 -6.90 2.25
N SER A 191 5.63 -6.25 1.62
CA SER A 191 5.87 -5.08 0.76
C SER A 191 6.42 -3.87 1.53
N GLY A 192 6.47 -3.89 2.87
CA GLY A 192 6.96 -2.77 3.70
C GLY A 192 6.23 -1.44 3.47
N SER A 193 5.22 -1.43 2.61
CA SER A 193 4.41 -0.31 2.14
C SER A 193 3.04 -0.88 1.78
N GLN A 194 1.99 -0.07 1.84
CA GLN A 194 0.63 -0.58 1.77
C GLN A 194 0.19 -0.73 0.31
N GLN A 195 0.63 -1.84 -0.30
CA GLN A 195 0.35 -2.13 -1.69
C GLN A 195 -0.79 -3.12 -1.81
N LEU A 196 -1.68 -2.86 -2.77
CA LEU A 196 -2.81 -3.74 -3.05
C LEU A 196 -2.31 -5.06 -3.67
N SER A 197 -2.75 -6.17 -3.09
CA SER A 197 -2.47 -7.50 -3.59
C SER A 197 -3.23 -7.79 -4.86
N SER A 198 -2.48 -8.22 -5.88
CA SER A 198 -3.03 -8.80 -7.11
C SER A 198 -4.00 -9.96 -6.85
N SER A 199 -3.65 -10.86 -5.93
CA SER A 199 -4.52 -11.97 -5.53
C SER A 199 -5.78 -11.49 -4.80
N GLY A 200 -5.64 -10.54 -3.89
CA GLY A 200 -6.78 -9.93 -3.17
C GLY A 200 -7.77 -9.28 -4.14
N ARG A 201 -7.27 -8.52 -5.12
CA ARG A 201 -8.04 -7.91 -6.20
C ARG A 201 -8.78 -8.94 -7.05
N ALA A 202 -8.13 -10.06 -7.38
CA ALA A 202 -8.75 -11.16 -8.13
C ALA A 202 -9.90 -11.83 -7.37
N TRP A 203 -9.77 -12.00 -6.05
CA TRP A 203 -10.87 -12.51 -5.23
C TRP A 203 -12.02 -11.51 -5.12
N MET A 204 -11.69 -10.22 -4.99
CA MET A 204 -12.68 -9.14 -4.96
C MET A 204 -13.45 -9.01 -6.29
N SER A 205 -12.80 -9.22 -7.43
CA SER A 205 -13.50 -9.20 -8.73
C SER A 205 -14.55 -10.31 -8.84
N LEU A 206 -14.30 -11.49 -8.25
CA LEU A 206 -15.28 -12.58 -8.19
C LEU A 206 -16.48 -12.24 -7.32
N VAL A 207 -16.28 -11.55 -6.19
CA VAL A 207 -17.36 -11.08 -5.32
C VAL A 207 -18.21 -10.03 -6.02
N LEU A 208 -17.59 -9.03 -6.67
CA LEU A 208 -18.31 -8.02 -7.45
C LEU A 208 -19.08 -8.63 -8.62
N ASN A 209 -18.49 -9.60 -9.32
CA ASN A 209 -19.17 -10.29 -10.42
C ASN A 209 -20.42 -11.04 -9.94
N ALA A 210 -20.39 -11.65 -8.74
CA ALA A 210 -21.56 -12.29 -8.14
C ALA A 210 -22.69 -11.29 -7.79
N TYR A 211 -22.34 -10.07 -7.40
CA TYR A 211 -23.30 -8.99 -7.19
C TYR A 211 -23.89 -8.50 -8.53
N TYR A 212 -23.06 -8.25 -9.54
CA TYR A 212 -23.52 -7.74 -10.84
C TYR A 212 -24.38 -8.74 -11.62
N THR A 213 -24.15 -10.04 -11.49
CA THR A 213 -25.03 -11.06 -12.07
C THR A 213 -26.35 -11.22 -11.33
N GLY A 214 -26.55 -10.49 -10.23
CA GLY A 214 -27.74 -10.58 -9.40
C GLY A 214 -27.85 -11.91 -8.64
N ALA A 215 -26.75 -12.66 -8.52
CA ALA A 215 -26.73 -13.89 -7.71
C ALA A 215 -26.94 -13.56 -6.23
N VAL A 216 -26.43 -12.41 -5.78
CA VAL A 216 -26.61 -11.90 -4.42
C VAL A 216 -27.05 -10.44 -4.49
N SER A 217 -28.06 -10.07 -3.72
CA SER A 217 -28.61 -8.69 -3.72
C SER A 217 -27.70 -7.69 -3.00
N ASP A 218 -27.00 -8.12 -1.95
CA ASP A 218 -26.05 -7.28 -1.21
C ASP A 218 -25.03 -8.13 -0.44
N VAL A 219 -23.86 -7.55 -0.15
CA VAL A 219 -22.76 -8.17 0.58
C VAL A 219 -22.26 -7.19 1.64
N MET A 220 -22.16 -7.65 2.88
CA MET A 220 -21.59 -6.84 3.97
C MET A 220 -20.08 -6.97 3.99
N ILE A 221 -19.40 -5.86 3.74
CA ILE A 221 -17.94 -5.78 3.75
C ILE A 221 -17.47 -5.33 5.13
N VAL A 222 -16.56 -6.10 5.72
CA VAL A 222 -15.97 -5.82 7.04
C VAL A 222 -14.46 -5.60 6.89
N PRO A 223 -13.97 -4.35 6.93
CA PRO A 223 -12.54 -4.08 6.94
C PRO A 223 -11.89 -4.56 8.25
N VAL A 224 -10.73 -5.21 8.14
CA VAL A 224 -9.98 -5.75 9.28
C VAL A 224 -8.55 -5.22 9.27
N GLY A 225 -8.14 -4.62 10.36
CA GLY A 225 -6.79 -4.14 10.63
C GLY A 225 -6.03 -5.08 11.58
N ILE A 226 -4.78 -5.38 11.26
CA ILE A 226 -3.90 -6.20 12.12
C ILE A 226 -2.60 -5.44 12.43
N SER A 227 -2.28 -5.37 13.72
CA SER A 227 -1.07 -4.71 14.23
C SER A 227 -0.25 -5.65 15.09
N TYR A 228 1.03 -5.79 14.73
CA TYR A 228 2.02 -6.60 15.44
C TYR A 228 3.07 -5.71 16.09
N GLU A 229 3.50 -5.99 17.33
CA GLU A 229 4.73 -5.35 17.84
C GLU A 229 5.96 -5.83 17.09
N ARG A 230 6.01 -7.13 16.82
CA ARG A 230 7.05 -7.77 16.00
C ARG A 230 6.40 -8.85 15.17
N THR A 231 6.55 -8.75 13.85
CA THR A 231 5.99 -9.71 12.92
C THR A 231 6.71 -11.05 13.06
N PRO A 232 5.99 -12.16 13.31
CA PRO A 232 6.56 -13.49 13.29
C PRO A 232 6.95 -13.86 11.85
N ASN A 233 8.19 -13.52 11.48
CA ASN A 233 8.66 -13.60 10.11
C ASN A 233 9.13 -15.01 9.74
N PHE A 234 8.68 -15.49 8.57
CA PHE A 234 9.05 -16.78 7.99
C PHE A 234 10.41 -16.78 7.27
N VAL A 235 10.90 -15.60 6.88
CA VAL A 235 12.12 -15.44 6.07
C VAL A 235 12.91 -14.23 6.60
N HIS A 236 13.84 -14.47 7.51
CA HIS A 236 14.72 -13.44 8.11
C HIS A 236 16.04 -13.26 7.34
N SER A 237 16.04 -13.52 6.04
CA SER A 237 17.24 -13.40 5.22
C SER A 237 16.82 -12.76 3.92
N GLY A 238 17.50 -11.68 3.50
CA GLY A 238 17.19 -10.85 2.33
C GLY A 238 17.23 -11.55 0.96
N LYS A 239 16.89 -12.83 0.90
CA LYS A 239 16.45 -13.57 -0.28
C LYS A 239 14.93 -13.52 -0.35
N GLU A 240 14.41 -12.33 -0.57
CA GLU A 240 13.03 -12.12 -1.02
C GLU A 240 12.93 -12.61 -2.47
N SER A 241 12.72 -13.91 -2.64
CA SER A 241 12.31 -14.48 -3.93
C SER A 241 10.80 -14.77 -3.88
N PRO A 242 9.98 -14.13 -4.73
CA PRO A 242 8.53 -14.35 -4.80
C PRO A 242 8.11 -15.78 -5.19
N THR A 243 9.07 -16.67 -5.44
CA THR A 243 8.88 -18.04 -5.91
C THR A 243 9.15 -19.12 -4.85
N GLN A 244 9.53 -18.77 -3.61
CA GLN A 244 9.81 -19.78 -2.60
C GLN A 244 8.51 -20.33 -1.97
N THR A 245 8.11 -21.52 -2.41
CA THR A 245 6.97 -22.24 -1.84
C THR A 245 7.19 -22.52 -0.34
N LEU A 246 6.26 -22.09 0.50
CA LEU A 246 6.28 -22.33 1.94
C LEU A 246 5.89 -23.79 2.23
N GLY A 247 6.81 -24.51 2.88
CA GLY A 247 6.55 -25.84 3.41
C GLY A 247 5.91 -25.79 4.81
N LEU A 248 5.12 -26.82 5.14
CA LEU A 248 4.55 -26.99 6.48
C LEU A 248 5.63 -27.03 7.57
N TRP A 249 6.72 -27.77 7.33
CA TRP A 249 7.83 -27.85 8.29
C TRP A 249 8.58 -26.53 8.45
N ALA A 250 8.77 -25.76 7.38
CA ALA A 250 9.33 -24.42 7.46
C ALA A 250 8.43 -23.50 8.29
N THR A 251 7.10 -23.64 8.12
CA THR A 251 6.11 -22.91 8.91
C THR A 251 6.21 -23.29 10.39
N VAL A 252 6.22 -24.59 10.72
CA VAL A 252 6.35 -25.05 12.12
C VAL A 252 7.68 -24.64 12.75
N TRP A 253 8.78 -24.68 11.98
CA TRP A 253 10.10 -24.31 12.48
C TRP A 253 10.22 -22.83 12.81
N THR A 254 9.73 -21.96 11.94
CA THR A 254 9.69 -20.50 12.13
C THR A 254 8.77 -20.12 13.27
N LEU A 255 7.63 -20.80 13.39
CA LEU A 255 6.76 -20.73 14.55
C LEU A 255 7.54 -21.05 15.84
N CYS A 256 8.24 -22.18 15.90
CA CYS A 256 9.06 -22.53 17.06
C CYS A 256 10.15 -21.48 17.34
N GLN A 257 10.80 -20.93 16.31
CA GLN A 257 11.77 -19.85 16.50
C GLN A 257 11.13 -18.57 17.05
N ALA A 258 9.97 -18.17 16.53
CA ALA A 258 9.23 -17.01 17.00
C ALA A 258 8.85 -17.17 18.48
N ALA A 259 8.39 -18.36 18.87
CA ALA A 259 8.09 -18.67 20.27
C ALA A 259 9.32 -18.58 21.20
N CYS A 260 10.54 -18.72 20.67
CA CYS A 260 11.79 -18.59 21.42
C CYS A 260 12.34 -17.15 21.46
N ARG A 261 11.87 -16.24 20.60
CA ARG A 261 12.47 -14.89 20.43
C ARG A 261 11.92 -13.83 21.38
N GLY A 262 10.85 -14.12 22.11
CA GLY A 262 10.22 -13.20 23.07
C GLY A 262 8.72 -13.13 22.82
N GLN A 263 7.98 -12.61 23.82
CA GLN A 263 6.53 -12.52 23.73
C GLN A 263 6.13 -11.14 23.19
N SER A 264 5.56 -11.09 21.98
CA SER A 264 5.06 -9.86 21.36
C SER A 264 3.54 -9.70 21.56
N CYS A 265 3.03 -8.47 21.47
CA CYS A 265 1.59 -8.23 21.45
C CYS A 265 1.07 -8.15 20.02
N VAL A 266 -0.17 -8.61 19.84
CA VAL A 266 -0.94 -8.46 18.59
C VAL A 266 -2.27 -7.84 18.93
N ARG A 267 -2.68 -6.90 18.09
CA ARG A 267 -3.99 -6.26 18.18
C ARG A 267 -4.70 -6.39 16.85
N ILE A 268 -6.00 -6.70 16.93
CA ILE A 268 -6.90 -6.68 15.78
C ILE A 268 -7.98 -5.67 16.05
N ASP A 269 -8.22 -4.86 15.02
CA ASP A 269 -9.27 -3.88 15.00
C ASP A 269 -10.20 -4.16 13.81
N LEU A 270 -11.50 -4.18 14.04
CA LEU A 270 -12.53 -4.34 13.01
C LEU A 270 -13.18 -2.98 12.78
N ALA A 271 -13.16 -2.50 11.54
CA ALA A 271 -13.82 -1.25 11.17
C ALA A 271 -15.33 -1.45 10.98
N GLN A 272 -16.04 -0.34 10.74
CA GLN A 272 -17.47 -0.36 10.51
C GLN A 272 -17.85 -1.17 9.26
N PRO A 273 -18.72 -2.20 9.39
CA PRO A 273 -19.27 -2.90 8.24
C PRO A 273 -20.11 -1.98 7.37
N PHE A 274 -19.98 -2.10 6.05
CA PHE A 274 -20.78 -1.35 5.09
C PHE A 274 -21.34 -2.24 3.99
N SER A 275 -22.47 -1.81 3.42
CA SER A 275 -23.18 -2.51 2.35
C SER A 275 -22.48 -2.27 1.01
N LEU A 276 -22.23 -3.34 0.25
CA LEU A 276 -21.71 -3.26 -1.11
C LEU A 276 -22.72 -2.57 -2.04
N GLN A 277 -24.00 -2.86 -1.89
CA GLN A 277 -25.07 -2.25 -2.67
C GLN A 277 -25.10 -0.73 -2.46
N GLU A 278 -24.99 -0.25 -1.21
CA GLU A 278 -24.93 1.16 -0.90
C GLU A 278 -23.70 1.83 -1.53
N PHE A 279 -22.53 1.18 -1.44
CA PHE A 279 -21.30 1.68 -2.06
C PHE A 279 -21.41 1.81 -3.58
N VAL A 280 -22.01 0.82 -4.25
CA VAL A 280 -22.24 0.84 -5.70
C VAL A 280 -23.27 1.90 -6.10
N THR A 281 -24.32 2.09 -5.29
CA THR A 281 -25.40 3.04 -5.58
C THR A 281 -24.94 4.49 -5.41
N ASN A 282 -24.10 4.77 -4.41
CA ASN A 282 -23.56 6.10 -4.12
C ASN A 282 -22.43 6.55 -5.09
N ARG A 283 -22.17 5.77 -6.15
CA ARG A 283 -21.11 5.97 -7.15
C ARG A 283 -21.25 7.23 -8.02
N CYS A 284 -22.45 7.82 -8.09
CA CYS A 284 -22.77 8.90 -9.03
C CYS A 284 -22.10 10.27 -8.76
N PHE A 285 -21.51 10.53 -7.58
CA PHE A 285 -21.08 11.89 -7.25
C PHE A 285 -19.70 12.33 -7.75
N ARG A 286 -18.84 11.44 -8.31
CA ARG A 286 -17.41 11.78 -8.54
C ARG A 286 -16.78 11.32 -9.87
N GLN A 287 -17.55 10.87 -10.85
CA GLN A 287 -16.98 10.43 -12.15
C GLN A 287 -16.73 11.56 -13.16
N ASN A 288 -17.03 12.82 -12.83
CA ASN A 288 -16.92 13.92 -13.80
C ASN A 288 -15.50 14.51 -13.94
N SER A 289 -14.51 14.04 -13.17
CA SER A 289 -13.11 14.48 -13.30
C SER A 289 -12.48 13.91 -14.56
N SER A 290 -11.89 14.74 -15.43
CA SER A 290 -11.12 14.24 -16.57
C SER A 290 -9.93 13.43 -16.09
N ARG A 291 -9.86 12.15 -16.47
CA ARG A 291 -8.78 11.25 -16.07
C ARG A 291 -7.69 11.21 -17.14
N LYS A 292 -6.43 11.36 -16.73
CA LYS A 292 -5.27 11.30 -17.63
C LYS A 292 -4.22 10.31 -17.10
N PRO A 293 -3.47 9.62 -17.97
CA PRO A 293 -2.35 8.79 -17.54
C PRO A 293 -1.23 9.66 -16.96
N LEU A 294 -0.40 9.08 -16.09
CA LEU A 294 0.67 9.79 -15.39
C LEU A 294 1.61 10.55 -16.34
N ARG A 295 1.97 9.93 -17.48
CA ARG A 295 2.76 10.57 -18.55
C ARG A 295 2.16 11.89 -19.04
N GLU A 296 0.84 12.04 -19.11
CA GLU A 296 0.21 13.27 -19.64
C GLU A 296 0.14 14.36 -18.58
N LEU A 297 0.22 13.98 -17.30
CA LEU A 297 0.19 14.89 -16.16
C LEU A 297 1.58 15.45 -15.85
N LEU A 298 2.58 14.58 -15.71
CA LEU A 298 3.90 14.98 -15.20
C LEU A 298 4.96 15.17 -16.28
N LEU A 299 4.87 14.50 -17.43
CA LEU A 299 5.91 14.62 -18.46
C LEU A 299 6.06 16.06 -18.99
N PRO A 300 5.00 16.87 -19.18
CA PRO A 300 5.16 18.27 -19.56
C PRO A 300 6.00 19.04 -18.55
N GLU A 301 5.70 18.91 -17.26
CA GLU A 301 6.42 19.58 -16.17
C GLU A 301 7.88 19.13 -16.10
N ILE A 302 8.13 17.82 -16.13
CA ILE A 302 9.49 17.24 -16.09
C ILE A 302 10.33 17.75 -17.28
N LEU A 303 9.72 17.93 -18.45
CA LEU A 303 10.41 18.42 -19.64
C LEU A 303 10.50 19.96 -19.72
N GLY A 304 10.00 20.68 -18.70
CA GLY A 304 10.05 22.14 -18.61
C GLY A 304 8.97 22.86 -19.44
N ARG A 305 7.84 22.21 -19.72
CA ARG A 305 6.66 22.80 -20.37
C ARG A 305 5.58 23.07 -19.32
N CYS A 306 5.05 24.29 -19.30
CA CYS A 306 4.03 24.71 -18.34
C CYS A 306 2.74 23.88 -18.51
N PRO A 307 2.26 23.18 -17.47
CA PRO A 307 0.99 22.47 -17.51
C PRO A 307 -0.14 23.46 -17.22
N SER A 308 -1.17 23.48 -18.07
CA SER A 308 -2.41 24.22 -17.82
C SER A 308 -3.47 23.39 -17.08
N VAL A 309 -3.17 22.16 -16.62
CA VAL A 309 -4.19 21.24 -16.10
C VAL A 309 -3.67 20.37 -14.95
N LEU A 310 -3.57 20.96 -13.75
CA LEU A 310 -3.24 20.24 -12.49
C LEU A 310 -4.46 19.60 -11.81
N ASP A 311 -5.68 19.94 -12.24
CA ASP A 311 -6.94 19.44 -11.64
C ASP A 311 -7.42 18.07 -12.15
N CYS A 312 -6.61 17.36 -12.94
CA CYS A 312 -6.96 16.04 -13.46
C CYS A 312 -6.70 14.91 -12.46
N GLU A 313 -7.52 13.85 -12.53
CA GLU A 313 -7.26 12.62 -11.79
C GLU A 313 -6.32 11.67 -12.55
N LYS A 314 -5.30 11.14 -11.87
CA LYS A 314 -4.41 10.09 -12.39
C LYS A 314 -5.20 8.81 -12.69
N VAL A 315 -5.12 8.30 -13.91
CA VAL A 315 -5.46 6.90 -14.22
C VAL A 315 -4.29 6.05 -13.74
N GLU A 316 -4.55 5.16 -12.79
CA GLU A 316 -3.54 4.18 -12.38
C GLU A 316 -3.73 2.91 -13.18
N CYS A 317 -2.64 2.48 -13.81
CA CYS A 317 -2.58 1.21 -14.51
C CYS A 317 -1.95 0.22 -13.55
N TRP A 318 -2.77 -0.53 -12.84
CA TRP A 318 -2.28 -1.62 -12.00
C TRP A 318 -1.49 -2.62 -12.86
N PRO A 319 -0.35 -3.13 -12.38
CA PRO A 319 0.45 -4.06 -13.15
C PRO A 319 -0.39 -5.30 -13.48
N THR A 320 -0.70 -5.49 -14.76
CA THR A 320 -1.41 -6.65 -15.32
C THR A 320 -0.56 -7.93 -15.27
N ASN A 321 0.44 -7.99 -14.38
CA ASN A 321 1.43 -9.08 -14.29
C ASN A 321 0.83 -10.36 -13.69
N SER A 322 -0.34 -10.27 -13.05
CA SER A 322 -1.22 -11.41 -12.84
C SER A 322 -2.41 -11.28 -13.79
N GLN A 323 -2.46 -12.15 -14.76
CA GLN A 323 -3.57 -12.28 -15.69
C GLN A 323 -4.91 -12.26 -14.93
N ASP A 324 -5.71 -11.24 -15.20
CA ASP A 324 -6.97 -11.00 -14.51
C ASP A 324 -7.86 -12.25 -14.57
N VAL A 325 -8.21 -12.74 -13.38
CA VAL A 325 -8.99 -13.96 -13.14
C VAL A 325 -10.37 -13.91 -13.82
N MET A 326 -10.88 -12.71 -14.03
CA MET A 326 -11.94 -12.33 -14.98
C MET A 326 -11.88 -10.80 -15.02
N PRO A 327 -11.44 -10.13 -16.10
CA PRO A 327 -11.68 -8.72 -16.25
C PRO A 327 -13.20 -8.58 -16.27
N LEU A 328 -13.70 -7.86 -15.28
CA LEU A 328 -15.06 -7.36 -15.34
C LEU A 328 -15.23 -6.68 -16.71
N THR A 329 -16.31 -7.02 -17.40
CA THR A 329 -16.49 -6.72 -18.83
C THR A 329 -16.51 -5.22 -19.13
N GLY A 330 -16.79 -4.37 -18.12
CA GLY A 330 -16.75 -2.92 -18.24
C GLY A 330 -15.53 -2.26 -17.57
N VAL A 331 -14.92 -1.28 -18.24
CA VAL A 331 -13.91 -0.36 -17.67
C VAL A 331 -14.40 0.28 -16.37
N GLU A 332 -15.70 0.56 -16.32
CA GLU A 332 -16.39 1.07 -15.13
C GLU A 332 -16.36 0.13 -13.93
N GLU A 333 -16.54 -1.18 -14.16
CA GLU A 333 -16.57 -2.19 -13.12
C GLU A 333 -15.16 -2.39 -12.52
N GLN A 334 -14.12 -2.30 -13.36
CA GLN A 334 -12.73 -2.32 -12.91
C GLN A 334 -12.38 -1.10 -12.04
N VAL A 335 -12.82 0.10 -12.45
CA VAL A 335 -12.63 1.32 -11.63
C VAL A 335 -13.34 1.18 -10.28
N LEU A 336 -14.53 0.56 -10.25
CA LEU A 336 -15.23 0.32 -8.99
C LEU A 336 -14.46 -0.67 -8.10
N LEU A 337 -13.96 -1.76 -8.67
CA LEU A 337 -13.13 -2.73 -7.95
C LEU A 337 -11.94 -2.06 -7.28
N ASP A 338 -11.28 -1.15 -7.98
CA ASP A 338 -10.10 -0.44 -7.50
C ASP A 338 -10.46 0.51 -6.37
N ASN A 339 -11.54 1.28 -6.56
CA ASN A 339 -12.04 2.18 -5.55
C ASN A 339 -12.48 1.42 -4.29
N LEU A 340 -13.19 0.31 -4.44
CA LEU A 340 -13.65 -0.52 -3.31
C LEU A 340 -12.47 -1.13 -2.55
N SER A 341 -11.49 -1.67 -3.28
CA SER A 341 -10.29 -2.26 -2.69
C SER A 341 -9.48 -1.21 -1.92
N LEU A 342 -9.28 -0.03 -2.51
CA LEU A 342 -8.55 1.07 -1.88
C LEU A 342 -9.30 1.66 -0.68
N HIS A 343 -10.62 1.86 -0.79
CA HIS A 343 -11.44 2.34 0.32
C HIS A 343 -11.37 1.37 1.51
N THR A 344 -11.47 0.06 1.23
CA THR A 344 -11.43 -0.94 2.29
C THR A 344 -10.04 -1.10 2.89
N LEU A 345 -8.98 -1.07 2.07
CA LEU A 345 -7.61 -1.10 2.55
C LEU A 345 -7.34 0.09 3.47
N ASN A 346 -7.73 1.31 3.06
CA ASN A 346 -7.62 2.49 3.91
C ASN A 346 -8.43 2.32 5.20
N ALA A 347 -9.69 1.86 5.14
CA ALA A 347 -10.49 1.63 6.35
C ALA A 347 -9.82 0.65 7.33
N GLY A 348 -9.24 -0.45 6.83
CA GLY A 348 -8.51 -1.42 7.64
C GLY A 348 -7.22 -0.86 8.24
N VAL A 349 -6.48 -0.05 7.48
CA VAL A 349 -5.26 0.60 7.98
C VAL A 349 -5.59 1.68 9.01
N SER A 350 -6.58 2.52 8.73
CA SER A 350 -6.96 3.63 9.59
C SER A 350 -7.56 3.18 10.92
N CYS A 351 -8.20 2.01 10.97
CA CYS A 351 -8.65 1.43 12.24
C CYS A 351 -7.54 0.66 12.99
N SER A 352 -6.42 0.35 12.35
CA SER A 352 -5.33 -0.43 12.96
C SER A 352 -4.57 0.39 14.00
N ALA A 353 -4.41 -0.15 15.21
CA ALA A 353 -3.66 0.53 16.25
C ALA A 353 -2.14 0.53 16.01
N ILE A 354 -1.44 1.59 16.41
CA ILE A 354 0.01 1.68 16.28
C ILE A 354 0.70 1.10 17.52
N MET A 355 1.64 0.18 17.31
CA MET A 355 2.41 -0.44 18.38
C MET A 355 3.63 0.41 18.75
N ALA A 356 4.09 0.31 20.00
CA ALA A 356 5.21 1.11 20.50
C ALA A 356 6.52 0.89 19.73
N VAL A 357 6.74 -0.34 19.25
CA VAL A 357 7.90 -0.69 18.40
C VAL A 357 7.93 0.13 17.11
N HIS A 358 6.77 0.45 16.52
CA HIS A 358 6.70 1.24 15.29
C HIS A 358 7.18 2.67 15.52
N ILE A 359 6.68 3.31 16.59
CA ILE A 359 7.06 4.68 16.98
C ILE A 359 8.55 4.75 17.28
N LEU A 360 9.04 3.81 18.09
CA LEU A 360 10.44 3.75 18.49
C LEU A 360 11.37 3.53 17.29
N SER A 361 10.97 2.67 16.34
CA SER A 361 11.76 2.42 15.14
C SER A 361 11.81 3.66 14.23
N ALA A 362 10.69 4.37 14.08
CA ALA A 362 10.64 5.62 13.31
C ALA A 362 11.51 6.72 13.94
N LEU A 363 11.47 6.88 15.26
CA LEU A 363 12.31 7.84 15.98
C LEU A 363 13.80 7.51 15.83
N LEU A 364 14.20 6.25 16.00
CA LEU A 364 15.60 5.83 15.86
C LEU A 364 16.11 5.97 14.43
N LEU A 365 15.26 5.74 13.42
CA LEU A 365 15.66 5.78 12.02
C LEU A 365 15.65 7.19 11.42
N HIS A 366 14.65 8.01 11.75
CA HIS A 366 14.46 9.30 11.07
C HIS A 366 14.93 10.50 11.88
N MET A 367 15.06 10.38 13.21
CA MET A 367 15.47 11.47 14.10
C MET A 367 16.82 11.20 14.78
N HIS A 368 16.99 10.01 15.34
CA HIS A 368 18.07 9.70 16.28
C HIS A 368 19.11 8.72 15.72
N GLN A 369 19.52 8.92 14.47
CA GLN A 369 20.47 8.03 13.78
C GLN A 369 21.84 7.93 14.46
N GLU A 370 22.27 8.99 15.15
CA GLU A 370 23.55 9.03 15.88
C GLU A 370 23.43 8.46 17.31
N GLY A 371 22.20 8.20 17.76
CA GLY A 371 21.88 7.74 19.11
C GLY A 371 21.29 8.84 20.00
N VAL A 372 20.59 8.40 21.05
CA VAL A 372 19.81 9.28 21.93
C VAL A 372 19.77 8.74 23.34
N PHE A 373 19.74 9.64 24.32
CA PHE A 373 19.53 9.26 25.73
C PHE A 373 18.10 8.77 25.96
N LEU A 374 17.93 7.74 26.78
CA LEU A 374 16.62 7.16 27.06
C LEU A 374 15.64 8.21 27.62
N SER A 375 16.12 9.15 28.44
CA SER A 375 15.31 10.27 28.96
C SER A 375 14.73 11.15 27.85
N ARG A 376 15.54 11.52 26.84
CA ARG A 376 15.08 12.31 25.69
C ARG A 376 14.19 11.47 24.77
N LEU A 377 14.56 10.23 24.52
CA LEU A 377 13.76 9.30 23.71
C LEU A 377 12.36 9.10 24.29
N MET A 378 12.21 9.06 25.61
CA MET A 378 10.90 9.02 26.27
C MET A 378 10.06 10.28 25.98
N GLN A 379 10.67 11.46 25.93
CA GLN A 379 9.96 12.71 25.60
C GLN A 379 9.49 12.68 24.15
N ASP A 380 10.38 12.33 23.22
CA ASP A 380 10.06 12.29 21.80
C ASP A 380 9.03 11.19 21.48
N PHE A 381 9.08 10.06 22.21
CA PHE A 381 8.08 9.00 22.11
C PHE A 381 6.69 9.47 22.55
N VAL A 382 6.60 10.20 23.67
CA VAL A 382 5.33 10.77 24.13
C VAL A 382 4.82 11.79 23.12
N TRP A 383 5.69 12.66 22.63
CA TRP A 383 5.34 13.65 21.61
C TRP A 383 4.74 13.00 20.36
N ILE A 384 5.40 12.02 19.75
CA ILE A 384 4.85 11.32 18.57
C ILE A 384 3.56 10.56 18.92
N THR A 385 3.46 10.00 20.13
CA THR A 385 2.23 9.33 20.58
C THR A 385 1.06 10.31 20.63
N ASP A 386 1.27 11.51 21.17
CA ASP A 386 0.26 12.56 21.24
C ASP A 386 -0.13 13.03 19.82
N GLU A 387 0.84 13.20 18.92
CA GLU A 387 0.56 13.52 17.51
C GLU A 387 -0.30 12.44 16.82
N ILE A 388 -0.04 11.15 17.08
CA ILE A 388 -0.85 10.05 16.54
C ILE A 388 -2.29 10.12 17.06
N LEU A 389 -2.47 10.33 18.36
CA LEU A 389 -3.79 10.42 19.00
C LEU A 389 -4.58 11.64 18.51
N MET A 390 -3.92 12.78 18.33
CA MET A 390 -4.53 14.01 17.78
C MET A 390 -5.07 13.81 16.36
N ARG A 391 -4.50 12.86 15.60
CA ARG A 391 -4.97 12.48 14.25
C ARG A 391 -6.05 11.40 14.27
N ASN A 392 -6.62 11.09 15.44
CA ASN A 392 -7.64 10.05 15.66
C ASN A 392 -7.18 8.63 15.34
N TYR A 393 -5.88 8.35 15.41
CA TYR A 393 -5.35 6.99 15.36
C TYR A 393 -5.18 6.44 16.77
N ASP A 394 -5.44 5.14 16.94
CA ASP A 394 -5.29 4.48 18.24
C ASP A 394 -3.89 3.88 18.40
N VAL A 395 -3.49 3.65 19.66
CA VAL A 395 -2.24 3.00 20.02
C VAL A 395 -2.47 1.66 20.71
N GLY A 396 -1.61 0.69 20.44
CA GLY A 396 -1.74 -0.69 20.93
C GLY A 396 -1.13 -0.94 22.31
N PHE A 397 -0.79 0.11 23.06
CA PHE A 397 -0.08 0.02 24.34
C PHE A 397 -0.67 0.98 25.38
N SER A 398 -0.43 0.71 26.65
CA SER A 398 -0.83 1.57 27.77
C SER A 398 0.08 1.34 28.99
N GLY A 399 0.04 2.26 29.96
CA GLY A 399 0.82 2.18 31.19
C GLY A 399 1.94 3.21 31.25
N ARG A 400 2.98 2.92 32.05
CA ARG A 400 4.11 3.84 32.22
C ARG A 400 5.01 3.81 30.98
N VAL A 401 5.30 4.98 30.44
CA VAL A 401 6.16 5.16 29.24
C VAL A 401 7.47 4.40 29.36
N ARG A 402 8.15 4.47 30.51
CA ARG A 402 9.41 3.75 30.76
C ARG A 402 9.30 2.24 30.54
N ASP A 403 8.24 1.62 31.05
CA ASP A 403 8.04 0.18 30.98
C ASP A 403 7.74 -0.25 29.52
N VAL A 404 6.94 0.56 28.82
CA VAL A 404 6.63 0.37 27.39
C VAL A 404 7.92 0.45 26.55
N LEU A 405 8.73 1.51 26.73
CA LEU A 405 9.99 1.64 25.99
C LEU A 405 10.96 0.52 26.33
N CYS A 406 11.13 0.14 27.60
CA CYS A 406 12.01 -0.97 27.96
C CYS A 406 11.57 -2.29 27.30
N HIS A 407 10.27 -2.56 27.24
CA HIS A 407 9.73 -3.71 26.51
C HIS A 407 10.03 -3.62 25.01
N SER A 408 9.72 -2.49 24.36
CA SER A 408 9.98 -2.31 22.92
C SER A 408 11.47 -2.36 22.57
N LEU A 409 12.35 -1.79 23.38
CA LEU A 409 13.80 -1.89 23.23
C LEU A 409 14.29 -3.34 23.38
N SER A 410 13.66 -4.14 24.25
CA SER A 410 13.98 -5.57 24.39
C SER A 410 13.61 -6.37 23.14
N LEU A 411 12.51 -5.99 22.46
CA LEU A 411 12.11 -6.58 21.19
C LEU A 411 13.05 -6.17 20.04
N LEU A 412 13.58 -4.94 20.08
CA LEU A 412 14.53 -4.38 19.09
C LEU A 412 16.00 -4.62 19.43
N ARG A 413 16.34 -5.47 20.42
CA ARG A 413 17.73 -5.71 20.88
C ARG A 413 18.71 -6.08 19.76
N ASP A 414 18.21 -6.71 18.69
CA ASP A 414 19.02 -7.13 17.55
C ASP A 414 19.43 -5.91 16.71
N CYS A 415 18.62 -4.84 16.71
CA CYS A 415 18.79 -3.63 15.93
C CYS A 415 19.55 -2.50 16.67
N ILE A 416 19.64 -2.56 18.00
CA ILE A 416 20.19 -1.46 18.82
C ILE A 416 21.34 -1.93 19.72
N THR A 417 22.15 -0.97 20.16
CA THR A 417 23.17 -1.15 21.20
C THR A 417 22.87 -0.18 22.35
N LEU A 418 22.91 -0.70 23.58
CA LEU A 418 22.64 0.06 24.80
C LEU A 418 23.95 0.29 25.56
N TYR A 419 24.28 1.55 25.85
CA TYR A 419 25.42 1.92 26.68
C TYR A 419 24.94 2.50 28.01
N SER A 420 25.34 1.88 29.12
CA SER A 420 25.08 2.40 30.45
C SER A 420 26.15 3.43 30.81
N LEU A 421 25.76 4.67 31.10
CA LEU A 421 26.68 5.73 31.52
C LEU A 421 26.70 5.86 33.05
N SER A 422 27.78 6.42 33.57
CA SER A 422 28.00 6.62 35.02
C SER A 422 26.95 7.53 35.68
N LEU A 423 26.23 8.33 34.90
CA LEU A 423 25.16 9.24 35.34
C LEU A 423 23.79 8.56 35.48
N GLY A 424 23.69 7.25 35.22
CA GLY A 424 22.45 6.48 35.40
C GLY A 424 21.46 6.53 34.24
N ASP A 425 21.74 7.31 33.19
CA ASP A 425 20.98 7.27 31.93
C ASP A 425 21.60 6.28 30.93
N VAL A 426 20.77 5.77 30.03
CA VAL A 426 21.15 4.77 29.02
C VAL A 426 21.16 5.43 27.66
N LEU A 427 22.30 5.35 26.97
CA LEU A 427 22.41 5.79 25.58
C LEU A 427 21.96 4.65 24.66
N VAL A 428 20.95 4.93 23.84
CA VAL A 428 20.40 4.01 22.83
C VAL A 428 20.96 4.39 21.48
N VAL A 429 21.69 3.48 20.83
CA VAL A 429 22.30 3.72 19.52
C VAL A 429 21.82 2.66 18.52
N PRO A 430 21.21 3.07 17.39
CA PRO A 430 20.84 2.12 16.33
C PRO A 430 22.09 1.54 15.66
N LYS A 431 22.09 0.23 15.39
CA LYS A 431 23.19 -0.44 14.68
C LYS A 431 23.12 -0.09 13.20
N LYS A 432 24.24 0.32 12.62
CA LYS A 432 24.36 0.62 11.18
C LYS A 432 24.51 -0.63 10.29
N THR A 433 24.02 -1.77 10.74
CA THR A 433 24.07 -3.03 9.98
C THR A 433 22.85 -3.15 9.06
N GLU A 434 23.00 -3.75 7.88
CA GLU A 434 21.91 -3.96 6.91
C GLU A 434 20.64 -4.53 7.56
N VAL A 435 20.78 -5.61 8.36
CA VAL A 435 19.64 -6.28 8.99
C VAL A 435 18.90 -5.36 9.96
N ALA A 436 19.64 -4.59 10.77
CA ALA A 436 19.07 -3.68 11.76
C ALA A 436 18.28 -2.54 11.10
N ILE A 437 18.88 -1.87 10.10
CA ILE A 437 18.24 -0.74 9.42
C ILE A 437 17.01 -1.20 8.64
N ARG A 438 17.07 -2.36 7.97
CA ARG A 438 15.91 -2.93 7.27
C ARG A 438 14.77 -3.28 8.23
N GLU A 439 15.06 -3.83 9.40
CA GLU A 439 14.04 -4.14 10.42
C GLU A 439 13.43 -2.86 11.01
N LEU A 440 14.24 -1.85 11.33
CA LEU A 440 13.76 -0.55 11.80
C LEU A 440 12.90 0.15 10.74
N SER A 441 13.34 0.14 9.48
CA SER A 441 12.59 0.70 8.34
C SER A 441 11.25 -0.01 8.15
N HIS A 442 11.23 -1.34 8.20
CA HIS A 442 9.99 -2.11 8.09
C HIS A 442 8.98 -1.76 9.19
N HIS A 443 9.45 -1.51 10.42
CA HIS A 443 8.58 -1.10 11.52
C HIS A 443 8.17 0.37 11.44
N SER A 444 9.03 1.26 10.92
CA SER A 444 8.72 2.69 10.82
C SER A 444 7.64 2.99 9.78
N THR A 445 7.52 2.18 8.72
CA THR A 445 6.52 2.41 7.67
C THR A 445 5.07 2.29 8.15
N ALA A 446 4.83 1.68 9.32
CA ALA A 446 3.51 1.68 9.95
C ALA A 446 3.01 3.08 10.35
N LEU A 447 3.91 4.06 10.54
CA LEU A 447 3.55 5.45 10.85
C LEU A 447 3.22 6.24 9.58
N LEU A 448 3.70 5.81 8.41
CA LEU A 448 3.55 6.56 7.17
C LEU A 448 2.08 6.91 6.85
N PRO A 449 1.09 6.00 6.92
CA PRO A 449 -0.32 6.32 6.66
C PRO A 449 -0.89 7.47 7.49
N ILE A 450 -0.38 7.67 8.70
CA ILE A 450 -0.86 8.67 9.65
C ILE A 450 -0.40 10.06 9.21
N PHE A 451 0.86 10.14 8.78
CA PHE A 451 1.57 11.37 8.47
C PHE A 451 1.76 11.61 6.97
N ILE A 452 1.23 10.75 6.08
CA ILE A 452 1.51 10.78 4.64
C ILE A 452 1.14 12.11 4.00
N GLN A 453 0.03 12.71 4.43
CA GLN A 453 -0.42 14.02 3.93
C GLN A 453 0.57 15.11 4.32
N GLU A 454 0.98 15.17 5.58
CA GLU A 454 1.93 16.17 6.07
C GLU A 454 3.33 15.94 5.53
N ALA A 455 3.73 14.68 5.33
CA ALA A 455 4.99 14.32 4.70
C ALA A 455 5.05 14.81 3.25
N ILE A 456 3.96 14.67 2.49
CA ILE A 456 3.86 15.26 1.14
C ILE A 456 4.04 16.77 1.20
N GLY A 457 3.34 17.45 2.12
CA GLY A 457 3.44 18.89 2.27
C GLY A 457 4.86 19.32 2.69
N ALA A 458 5.51 18.60 3.61
CA ALA A 458 6.88 18.85 4.05
C ALA A 458 7.90 18.67 2.92
N CYS A 459 7.81 17.58 2.15
CA CYS A 459 8.64 17.38 0.95
C CYS A 459 8.37 18.46 -0.12
N SER A 460 7.15 18.98 -0.21
CA SER A 460 6.79 20.06 -1.14
C SER A 460 7.35 21.41 -0.70
N ILE A 461 7.37 21.69 0.60
CA ILE A 461 8.09 22.82 1.19
C ILE A 461 9.58 22.69 0.86
N ASN A 462 10.17 21.50 1.06
CA ASN A 462 11.58 21.25 0.72
C ASN A 462 11.87 21.57 -0.76
N ALA A 463 10.99 21.14 -1.67
CA ALA A 463 11.13 21.44 -3.10
C ALA A 463 11.15 22.95 -3.40
N LEU A 464 10.26 23.73 -2.78
CA LEU A 464 10.26 25.19 -2.92
C LEU A 464 11.52 25.83 -2.33
N LEU A 465 11.98 25.35 -1.17
CA LEU A 465 13.21 25.84 -0.55
C LEU A 465 14.43 25.54 -1.44
N MET A 466 14.51 24.35 -2.03
CA MET A 466 15.58 23.94 -2.95
C MET A 466 15.65 24.80 -4.22
N GLU A 467 14.51 25.27 -4.73
CA GLU A 467 14.48 26.19 -5.88
C GLU A 467 15.01 27.58 -5.55
N VAL A 468 14.88 28.01 -4.30
CA VAL A 468 15.25 29.34 -3.83
C VAL A 468 16.69 29.40 -3.32
N LEU A 469 17.22 28.28 -2.80
CA LEU A 469 18.59 28.16 -2.29
C LEU A 469 19.68 28.80 -3.17
N PRO A 470 19.71 28.62 -4.52
CA PRO A 470 20.74 29.21 -5.37
C PRO A 470 20.72 30.75 -5.42
N TYR A 471 19.59 31.36 -5.05
CA TYR A 471 19.39 32.81 -5.10
C TYR A 471 19.59 33.48 -3.72
N LEU A 472 19.75 32.69 -2.66
CA LEU A 472 19.97 33.20 -1.32
C LEU A 472 21.47 33.40 -1.06
N GLY A 473 21.83 34.58 -0.54
CA GLY A 473 23.20 34.91 -0.19
C GLY A 473 23.69 34.22 1.09
N SER A 474 22.77 33.72 1.94
CA SER A 474 23.09 33.01 3.19
C SER A 474 21.97 32.06 3.64
N PRO A 475 22.29 30.93 4.30
CA PRO A 475 21.29 29.96 4.80
C PRO A 475 20.42 30.50 5.95
N GLU A 476 20.85 31.57 6.63
CA GLU A 476 20.07 32.22 7.70
C GLU A 476 18.82 32.94 7.16
N GLN A 477 18.80 33.30 5.87
CA GLN A 477 17.66 33.94 5.21
C GLN A 477 16.52 32.95 4.89
N LEU A 478 16.80 31.64 4.93
CA LEU A 478 15.82 30.58 4.61
C LEU A 478 14.61 30.64 5.55
N GLY A 479 14.86 30.94 6.82
CA GLY A 479 13.81 31.05 7.83
C GLY A 479 12.94 32.30 7.70
N SER A 480 13.25 33.23 6.78
CA SER A 480 12.45 34.44 6.50
C SER A 480 11.63 34.35 5.22
N PHE A 481 11.73 33.23 4.51
CA PHE A 481 11.11 33.04 3.21
C PHE A 481 9.59 32.83 3.31
N VAL A 482 8.86 33.47 2.40
CA VAL A 482 7.39 33.41 2.34
C VAL A 482 6.98 32.51 1.18
N LEU A 483 6.21 31.46 1.51
CA LEU A 483 5.68 30.47 0.58
C LEU A 483 4.28 30.90 0.13
N ALA A 484 4.07 31.04 -1.18
CA ALA A 484 2.74 31.25 -1.72
C ALA A 484 1.92 29.96 -1.63
N HIS A 485 0.65 30.07 -1.22
CA HIS A 485 -0.26 28.93 -1.10
C HIS A 485 -0.38 28.14 -2.42
N GLU A 486 -0.56 28.84 -3.54
CA GLU A 486 -0.73 28.21 -4.86
C GLU A 486 0.50 27.40 -5.28
N GLU A 487 1.71 27.90 -5.02
CA GLU A 487 2.94 27.18 -5.37
C GLU A 487 3.15 25.93 -4.51
N LEU A 488 2.88 26.03 -3.22
CA LEU A 488 2.93 24.90 -2.30
C LEU A 488 1.89 23.83 -2.68
N HIS A 489 0.68 24.26 -3.03
CA HIS A 489 -0.36 23.38 -3.53
C HIS A 489 0.08 22.68 -4.82
N ASN A 490 0.61 23.43 -5.80
CA ASN A 490 1.09 22.89 -7.06
C ASN A 490 2.20 21.85 -6.86
N LYS A 491 3.20 22.13 -6.02
CA LYS A 491 4.26 21.15 -5.67
C LYS A 491 3.69 19.90 -5.00
N SER A 492 2.71 20.07 -4.11
CA SER A 492 2.02 18.96 -3.46
C SER A 492 1.25 18.09 -4.46
N VAL A 493 0.58 18.70 -5.44
CA VAL A 493 -0.12 18.00 -6.52
C VAL A 493 0.85 17.17 -7.36
N LEU A 494 2.02 17.73 -7.71
CA LEU A 494 3.05 17.01 -8.47
C LEU A 494 3.53 15.76 -7.73
N LEU A 495 3.80 15.89 -6.42
CA LEU A 495 4.24 14.76 -5.60
C LEU A 495 3.14 13.70 -5.40
N VAL A 496 1.90 14.12 -5.18
CA VAL A 496 0.73 13.23 -5.08
C VAL A 496 0.46 12.48 -6.38
N GLN A 497 0.69 13.13 -7.53
CA GLN A 497 0.55 12.47 -8.83
C GLN A 497 1.69 11.47 -9.08
N LEU A 498 2.91 11.78 -8.65
CA LEU A 498 4.08 10.90 -8.81
C LEU A 498 3.93 9.58 -8.06
N LEU A 499 3.44 9.64 -6.81
CA LEU A 499 3.30 8.47 -5.95
C LEU A 499 2.06 7.61 -6.30
N PRO A 500 2.09 6.28 -6.10
CA PRO A 500 0.92 5.41 -6.30
C PRO A 500 -0.22 5.67 -5.30
N LYS A 501 -1.49 5.49 -5.68
CA LYS A 501 -2.65 5.77 -4.80
C LYS A 501 -2.78 4.76 -3.67
N ASP A 502 -2.41 3.50 -3.86
CA ASP A 502 -2.36 2.51 -2.77
C ASP A 502 -1.35 2.94 -1.71
N PHE A 503 -0.17 3.42 -2.13
CA PHE A 503 0.82 3.98 -1.23
C PHE A 503 0.31 5.21 -0.47
N LEU A 504 -0.44 6.09 -1.13
CA LEU A 504 -1.03 7.29 -0.50
C LEU A 504 -2.29 7.01 0.34
N LEU A 505 -2.90 5.83 0.16
CA LEU A 505 -4.22 5.46 0.73
C LEU A 505 -5.32 6.49 0.51
N ARG A 506 -5.20 7.32 -0.53
CA ARG A 506 -6.18 8.37 -0.77
C ARG A 506 -7.55 7.75 -0.99
N GLN A 507 -8.55 8.17 -0.24
CA GLN A 507 -9.89 7.64 -0.41
C GLN A 507 -10.40 7.94 -1.84
N PRO A 508 -11.12 7.02 -2.48
CA PRO A 508 -11.68 7.25 -3.82
C PRO A 508 -12.63 8.44 -3.86
N CYS A 509 -13.25 8.75 -2.72
CA CYS A 509 -14.10 9.91 -2.51
C CYS A 509 -13.31 11.17 -2.12
N GLN A 510 -12.03 11.31 -2.46
CA GLN A 510 -11.25 12.53 -2.26
C GLN A 510 -10.58 12.94 -3.57
N SER A 511 -10.74 14.20 -3.96
CA SER A 511 -10.06 14.75 -5.13
C SER A 511 -8.59 15.01 -4.80
N VAL A 512 -7.73 15.07 -5.83
CA VAL A 512 -6.31 15.42 -5.67
C VAL A 512 -6.19 16.79 -4.99
N HIS A 513 -6.96 17.77 -5.47
CA HIS A 513 -6.96 19.14 -4.96
C HIS A 513 -7.30 19.18 -3.46
N TYR A 514 -8.39 18.54 -3.03
CA TYR A 514 -8.79 18.51 -1.62
C TYR A 514 -7.76 17.78 -0.75
N TYR A 515 -7.18 16.69 -1.26
CA TYR A 515 -6.15 15.96 -0.55
C TYR A 515 -4.89 16.81 -0.31
N CYS A 516 -4.48 17.61 -1.29
CA CYS A 516 -3.34 18.53 -1.16
C CYS A 516 -3.67 19.73 -0.26
N GLN A 517 -4.87 20.28 -0.36
CA GLN A 517 -5.34 21.35 0.54
C GLN A 517 -5.28 20.89 2.00
N HIS A 518 -5.83 19.71 2.27
CA HIS A 518 -5.86 19.12 3.60
C HIS A 518 -4.45 18.83 4.15
N ALA A 519 -3.48 18.54 3.28
CA ALA A 519 -2.07 18.43 3.67
C ALA A 519 -1.52 19.78 4.16
N VAL A 520 -1.81 20.88 3.45
CA VAL A 520 -1.41 22.23 3.88
C VAL A 520 -2.10 22.61 5.18
N ASP A 521 -3.41 22.37 5.30
CA ASP A 521 -4.19 22.68 6.50
C ASP A 521 -3.61 21.94 7.74
N LYS A 522 -3.27 20.65 7.60
CA LYS A 522 -2.60 19.89 8.69
C LYS A 522 -1.22 20.42 9.06
N LEU A 523 -0.47 20.95 8.09
CA LEU A 523 0.82 21.61 8.38
C LEU A 523 0.64 22.92 9.13
N VAL A 524 -0.47 23.63 8.90
CA VAL A 524 -0.85 24.80 9.70
C VAL A 524 -1.31 24.38 11.10
N GLU A 525 -2.15 23.35 11.21
CA GLU A 525 -2.62 22.81 12.49
C GLU A 525 -1.49 22.29 13.39
N SER A 526 -0.47 21.66 12.79
CA SER A 526 0.75 21.23 13.50
C SER A 526 1.70 22.38 13.85
N GLY A 527 1.40 23.61 13.43
CA GLY A 527 2.22 24.79 13.66
C GLY A 527 3.52 24.82 12.86
N LEU A 528 3.69 23.92 11.88
CA LEU A 528 4.83 23.92 10.98
C LEU A 528 4.74 25.07 9.97
N LEU A 529 3.53 25.40 9.52
CA LEU A 529 3.23 26.59 8.71
C LEU A 529 2.49 27.64 9.54
N VAL A 530 2.92 28.88 9.44
CA VAL A 530 2.28 30.04 10.07
C VAL A 530 1.79 30.97 8.95
N ALA A 531 0.49 31.30 8.96
CA ALA A 531 -0.08 32.24 8.01
C ALA A 531 0.53 33.64 8.22
N GLU A 532 0.88 34.31 7.13
CA GLU A 532 1.49 35.63 7.15
C GLU A 532 0.70 36.59 6.25
N GLU A 533 0.31 37.75 6.81
CA GLU A 533 -0.24 38.87 6.05
C GLU A 533 0.89 39.55 5.27
N VAL A 534 0.77 39.60 3.94
CA VAL A 534 1.83 40.05 3.02
C VAL A 534 2.27 41.49 3.33
N PRO A 535 3.49 41.73 3.84
CA PRO A 535 4.09 43.06 3.85
C PRO A 535 4.77 43.30 2.50
N SER A 536 4.66 44.51 1.95
CA SER A 536 5.16 44.91 0.62
C SER A 536 6.66 44.68 0.33
N ASP A 537 7.46 44.36 1.36
CA ASP A 537 8.94 44.37 1.31
C ASP A 537 9.59 42.97 1.41
N ARG A 538 8.82 41.87 1.37
CA ARG A 538 9.36 40.49 1.51
C ARG A 538 9.45 39.73 0.19
N PHE A 539 10.49 38.89 0.06
CA PHE A 539 10.66 37.99 -1.08
C PHE A 539 9.60 36.90 -1.05
N VAL A 540 8.64 36.99 -1.97
CA VAL A 540 7.63 35.95 -2.22
C VAL A 540 8.22 34.94 -3.20
N CYS A 541 8.00 33.65 -2.95
CA CYS A 541 8.10 32.63 -4.00
C CYS A 541 6.98 32.92 -5.01
N ASP A 542 7.28 33.75 -6.01
CA ASP A 542 6.43 33.94 -7.19
C ASP A 542 7.31 33.60 -8.41
N THR A 543 7.50 32.31 -8.61
CA THR A 543 8.21 31.74 -9.76
C THR A 543 7.46 32.01 -11.07
N SER A 544 6.14 32.27 -10.99
CA SER A 544 5.28 32.53 -12.14
C SER A 544 5.66 33.82 -12.91
N GLN A 545 6.13 34.86 -12.20
CA GLN A 545 6.60 36.10 -12.84
C GLN A 545 8.00 35.97 -13.48
N LYS A 546 8.84 35.04 -13.00
CA LYS A 546 10.24 34.93 -13.46
C LYS A 546 10.37 34.30 -14.85
N GLY A 547 9.43 33.44 -15.25
CA GLY A 547 9.39 32.87 -16.61
C GLY A 547 8.93 33.86 -17.69
N PHE A 548 8.19 34.91 -17.30
CA PHE A 548 7.63 35.89 -18.24
C PHE A 548 8.56 37.09 -18.47
N THR A 549 9.40 37.45 -17.49
CA THR A 549 10.27 38.63 -17.56
C THR A 549 11.55 38.44 -18.38
N GLU A 550 11.98 37.20 -18.65
CA GLU A 550 13.17 36.95 -19.49
C GLU A 550 12.90 37.06 -21.00
N LYS A 551 11.64 37.13 -21.47
CA LYS A 551 11.31 37.13 -22.91
C LYS A 551 10.79 38.44 -23.50
N PHE A 552 10.54 39.49 -22.72
CA PHE A 552 10.12 40.79 -23.25
C PHE A 552 10.69 41.97 -22.44
N LEU A 553 12.01 42.07 -22.39
CA LEU A 553 12.66 43.37 -22.25
C LEU A 553 13.11 43.78 -23.63
N TRP A 554 12.31 44.56 -24.36
CA TRP A 554 12.67 45.66 -25.27
C TRP A 554 11.39 46.16 -25.99
N LYS A 555 11.07 47.43 -25.75
CA LYS A 555 10.18 48.39 -26.49
C LYS A 555 8.75 48.63 -25.99
N ALA A 556 8.52 49.95 -25.82
CA ALA A 556 7.27 50.73 -25.69
C ALA A 556 6.76 50.81 -24.24
N THR A 557 7.00 51.87 -23.45
CA THR A 557 6.43 53.23 -23.59
C THR A 557 5.24 53.28 -24.52
N GLU A 558 4.05 53.04 -23.97
CA GLU A 558 2.88 53.94 -24.03
C GLU A 558 1.67 53.24 -23.40
N ASP A 559 1.10 53.90 -22.38
CA ASP A 559 -0.30 53.91 -21.96
C ASP A 559 -1.19 52.71 -22.33
N PHE A 560 -1.39 51.81 -21.38
CA PHE A 560 -2.61 51.00 -21.32
C PHE A 560 -3.29 51.15 -19.96
N VAL A 561 -4.52 51.64 -20.06
CA VAL A 561 -5.50 51.88 -19.02
C VAL A 561 -5.88 50.58 -18.32
N ASP A 562 -5.92 50.63 -16.99
CA ASP A 562 -6.44 49.59 -16.10
C ASP A 562 -7.86 49.17 -16.49
N ILE A 563 -7.99 47.99 -17.08
CA ILE A 563 -9.26 47.29 -17.26
C ILE A 563 -9.01 45.80 -17.00
N ASP A 564 -9.18 45.39 -15.73
CA ASP A 564 -10.19 44.39 -15.35
C ASP A 564 -10.07 44.08 -13.85
N GLY A 565 -11.09 44.52 -13.10
CA GLY A 565 -11.29 44.15 -11.71
C GLY A 565 -11.66 42.67 -11.57
N ARG A 566 -10.64 41.80 -11.54
CA ARG A 566 -10.68 40.66 -10.64
C ARG A 566 -10.33 41.20 -9.27
N GLU A 567 -11.26 41.08 -8.33
CA GLU A 567 -10.93 41.14 -6.91
C GLU A 567 -9.70 40.23 -6.70
N GLU A 568 -8.55 40.82 -6.39
CA GLU A 568 -7.35 40.09 -5.99
C GLU A 568 -7.74 39.32 -4.73
N ALA A 569 -8.14 38.06 -4.87
CA ALA A 569 -8.26 37.15 -3.75
C ALA A 569 -6.92 37.23 -3.01
N GLU A 570 -6.94 37.73 -1.77
CA GLU A 570 -5.75 37.90 -0.94
C GLU A 570 -4.91 36.62 -1.03
N LYS A 571 -3.76 36.70 -1.69
CA LYS A 571 -2.88 35.54 -1.91
C LYS A 571 -2.43 35.08 -0.52
N GLN A 572 -2.97 33.96 -0.06
CA GLN A 572 -2.56 33.38 1.21
C GLN A 572 -1.09 32.98 1.14
N CYS A 573 -0.33 33.44 2.12
CA CYS A 573 1.10 33.24 2.22
C CYS A 573 1.44 32.58 3.57
N PHE A 574 2.43 31.71 3.56
CA PHE A 574 2.87 30.99 4.74
C PHE A 574 4.35 31.16 5.00
N LYS A 575 4.73 31.04 6.26
CA LYS A 575 6.11 30.96 6.70
C LYS A 575 6.34 29.68 7.47
N VAL A 576 7.51 29.06 7.26
CA VAL A 576 7.90 27.87 8.03
C VAL A 576 8.30 28.29 9.45
N SER A 577 7.75 27.62 10.44
CA SER A 577 8.04 27.87 11.86
C SER A 577 9.49 27.52 12.19
N GLN A 578 10.14 28.39 12.98
CA GLN A 578 11.53 28.23 13.43
C GLN A 578 11.66 27.59 14.83
N LEU A 579 10.55 27.11 15.41
CA LEU A 579 10.59 26.41 16.69
C LEU A 579 11.31 25.07 16.52
N GLU A 580 12.16 24.69 17.48
CA GLU A 580 12.93 23.43 17.45
C GLU A 580 12.02 22.20 17.29
N SER A 581 10.85 22.20 17.93
CA SER A 581 9.83 21.14 17.79
C SER A 581 9.31 21.03 16.35
N CYS A 582 9.10 22.16 15.67
CA CYS A 582 8.62 22.18 14.28
C CYS A 582 9.72 21.77 13.30
N SER A 583 10.98 22.15 13.56
CA SER A 583 12.12 21.66 12.79
C SER A 583 12.29 20.15 12.92
N ASN A 584 12.13 19.60 14.12
CA ASN A 584 12.16 18.16 14.36
C ASN A 584 11.02 17.45 13.64
N LEU A 585 9.80 18.01 13.68
CA LEU A 585 8.66 17.48 12.92
C LEU A 585 8.92 17.49 11.41
N PHE A 586 9.47 18.59 10.89
CA PHE A 586 9.80 18.71 9.46
C PHE A 586 10.77 17.63 9.01
N VAL A 587 11.87 17.43 9.75
CA VAL A 587 12.86 16.37 9.46
C VAL A 587 12.22 14.99 9.56
N PHE A 588 11.41 14.75 10.59
CA PHE A 588 10.69 13.49 10.76
C PHE A 588 9.78 13.18 9.57
N LEU A 589 8.96 14.15 9.15
CA LEU A 589 8.02 14.03 8.04
C LEU A 589 8.74 13.76 6.71
N CYS A 590 9.78 14.54 6.39
CA CYS A 590 10.61 14.30 5.21
C CYS A 590 11.32 12.94 5.28
N GLY A 591 11.76 12.53 6.48
CA GLY A 591 12.39 11.23 6.73
C GLY A 591 11.48 10.04 6.45
N LEU A 592 10.17 10.15 6.71
CA LEU A 592 9.20 9.09 6.42
C LEU A 592 9.01 8.83 4.92
N LEU A 593 9.02 9.89 4.09
CA LEU A 593 8.96 9.79 2.63
C LEU A 593 10.33 9.65 1.95
N GLY A 594 11.43 9.83 2.70
CA GLY A 594 12.79 9.72 2.19
C GLY A 594 13.09 8.40 1.47
N PRO A 595 12.83 7.21 2.06
CA PRO A 595 13.16 5.93 1.45
C PRO A 595 12.55 5.71 0.04
N PRO A 596 11.23 5.84 -0.19
CA PRO A 596 10.66 5.65 -1.52
C PRO A 596 11.16 6.67 -2.54
N LEU A 597 11.36 7.94 -2.15
CA LEU A 597 11.87 8.98 -3.04
C LEU A 597 13.33 8.76 -3.41
N LYS A 598 14.18 8.40 -2.45
CA LYS A 598 15.60 8.04 -2.69
C LYS A 598 15.74 6.78 -3.53
N THR A 599 14.89 5.76 -3.33
CA THR A 599 14.87 4.57 -4.19
C THR A 599 14.49 4.95 -5.63
N LEU A 600 13.51 5.83 -5.82
CA LEU A 600 13.11 6.32 -7.14
C LEU A 600 14.23 7.12 -7.81
N GLU A 601 14.86 8.05 -7.09
CA GLU A 601 16.02 8.82 -7.57
C GLU A 601 17.15 7.89 -8.03
N ARG A 602 17.55 6.92 -7.19
CA ARG A 602 18.60 5.94 -7.55
C ARG A 602 18.22 5.09 -8.75
N ALA A 603 16.95 4.70 -8.87
CA ALA A 603 16.47 4.01 -10.07
C ALA A 603 16.64 4.88 -11.32
N THR A 604 16.41 6.20 -11.23
CA THR A 604 16.63 7.13 -12.34
C THR A 604 18.10 7.40 -12.67
N ILE A 605 19.00 7.33 -11.69
CA ILE A 605 20.45 7.39 -11.92
C ILE A 605 20.92 6.10 -12.58
N PHE A 606 20.51 4.95 -12.05
CA PHE A 606 20.83 3.63 -12.60
C PHE A 606 20.37 3.48 -14.05
N LEU A 607 19.21 4.04 -14.39
CA LEU A 607 18.69 4.12 -15.76
C LEU A 607 19.67 4.77 -16.76
N GLN A 608 20.52 5.70 -16.33
CA GLN A 608 21.49 6.39 -17.20
C GLN A 608 22.72 5.53 -17.52
N GLU A 609 22.98 4.51 -16.71
CA GLU A 609 24.16 3.64 -16.77
C GLU A 609 23.92 2.32 -17.51
N GLN A 610 22.66 1.98 -17.79
CA GLN A 610 22.28 0.70 -18.40
C GLN A 610 22.02 0.78 -19.90
N ASP A 611 22.31 -0.32 -20.59
CA ASP A 611 21.97 -0.54 -21.98
C ASP A 611 20.57 -1.18 -22.12
N PHE A 612 19.84 -0.82 -23.18
CA PHE A 612 18.51 -1.34 -23.50
C PHE A 612 18.48 -1.92 -24.92
N PRO A 613 17.67 -2.96 -25.20
CA PRO A 613 16.60 -3.51 -24.36
C PRO A 613 17.03 -4.61 -23.39
N GLN A 614 16.27 -4.77 -22.29
CA GLN A 614 16.54 -5.79 -21.27
C GLN A 614 15.24 -6.33 -20.65
N PRO A 615 15.21 -7.60 -20.20
CA PRO A 615 14.08 -8.15 -19.45
C PRO A 615 13.85 -7.40 -18.14
N GLU A 616 12.58 -7.15 -17.78
CA GLU A 616 12.23 -6.47 -16.53
C GLU A 616 12.75 -7.18 -15.29
N SER A 617 12.67 -8.52 -15.26
CA SER A 617 13.17 -9.35 -14.16
C SER A 617 14.66 -9.10 -13.90
N ARG A 618 15.44 -9.04 -14.98
CA ARG A 618 16.88 -8.75 -14.93
C ARG A 618 17.15 -7.32 -14.48
N PHE A 619 16.42 -6.33 -15.01
CA PHE A 619 16.57 -4.93 -14.62
C PHE A 619 16.33 -4.72 -13.12
N VAL A 620 15.24 -5.28 -12.58
CA VAL A 620 14.91 -5.20 -11.14
C VAL A 620 15.99 -5.86 -10.29
N GLU A 621 16.51 -7.03 -10.69
CA GLU A 621 17.57 -7.71 -9.95
C GLU A 621 18.91 -6.97 -9.98
N GLU A 622 19.25 -6.33 -11.10
CA GLU A 622 20.45 -5.52 -11.24
C GLU A 622 20.34 -4.22 -10.43
N LEU A 623 19.19 -3.53 -10.50
CA LEU A 623 18.88 -2.36 -9.69
C LEU A 623 18.94 -2.68 -8.19
N GLN A 624 18.36 -3.81 -7.76
CA GLN A 624 18.41 -4.24 -6.36
C GLN A 624 19.85 -4.45 -5.87
N ARG A 625 20.73 -5.01 -6.72
CA ARG A 625 22.15 -5.17 -6.39
C ARG A 625 22.87 -3.83 -6.30
N ASP A 626 22.53 -2.90 -7.18
CA ASP A 626 23.07 -1.54 -7.20
C ASP A 626 22.68 -0.75 -5.95
N LEU A 627 21.40 -0.79 -5.56
CA LEU A 627 20.88 -0.17 -4.34
C LEU A 627 21.63 -0.67 -3.09
N VAL A 628 21.89 -1.98 -2.99
CA VAL A 628 22.66 -2.57 -1.87
C VAL A 628 24.13 -2.14 -1.92
N ARG A 629 24.71 -1.93 -3.10
CA ARG A 629 26.07 -1.38 -3.24
C ARG A 629 26.12 0.05 -2.70
N LEU A 630 25.24 0.92 -3.18
CA LEU A 630 25.16 2.33 -2.75
C LEU A 630 24.87 2.45 -1.25
N ALA A 631 23.96 1.63 -0.71
CA ALA A 631 23.64 1.61 0.71
C ALA A 631 24.83 1.22 1.61
N ARG A 632 25.81 0.46 1.10
CA ARG A 632 27.04 0.17 1.85
C ARG A 632 27.99 1.36 1.90
N GLU A 633 27.89 2.29 0.96
CA GLU A 633 28.72 3.48 0.88
C GLU A 633 28.19 4.60 1.79
N ASP A 634 26.87 4.81 1.79
CA ASP A 634 26.23 5.91 2.53
C ASP A 634 25.42 5.48 3.77
N GLY A 635 25.23 4.18 3.99
CA GLY A 635 24.46 3.62 5.12
C GLY A 635 22.95 3.55 4.93
N SER A 636 22.42 3.92 3.76
CA SER A 636 20.97 4.05 3.48
C SER A 636 20.26 2.72 3.14
N PHE A 637 20.42 1.71 4.01
CA PHE A 637 19.84 0.38 3.79
C PHE A 637 18.30 0.36 3.82
N GLU A 638 17.65 1.42 4.30
CA GLU A 638 16.20 1.62 4.24
C GLU A 638 15.65 1.69 2.81
N CYS A 639 16.47 2.10 1.83
CA CYS A 639 16.11 2.19 0.42
C CYS A 639 16.18 0.82 -0.31
N CYS A 640 16.78 -0.20 0.31
CA CYS A 640 17.05 -1.50 -0.32
C CYS A 640 15.88 -2.50 -0.24
N ASN A 641 14.66 -2.03 0.01
CA ASN A 641 13.48 -2.90 0.04
C ASN A 641 13.04 -3.25 -1.39
N ARG A 642 12.87 -4.55 -1.70
CA ARG A 642 12.51 -5.00 -3.06
C ARG A 642 11.19 -4.40 -3.55
N SER A 643 10.21 -4.28 -2.66
CA SER A 643 8.94 -3.64 -2.97
C SER A 643 9.06 -2.18 -3.41
N LEU A 644 9.98 -1.41 -2.81
CA LEU A 644 10.27 -0.03 -3.21
C LEU A 644 10.92 -0.01 -4.59
N THR A 645 11.80 -0.98 -4.88
CA THR A 645 12.39 -1.19 -6.21
C THR A 645 11.30 -1.47 -7.25
N ASP A 646 10.40 -2.42 -6.99
CA ASP A 646 9.27 -2.75 -7.88
C ASP A 646 8.34 -1.55 -8.08
N THR A 647 8.13 -0.74 -7.04
CA THR A 647 7.36 0.50 -7.09
C THR A 647 8.04 1.56 -7.95
N ALA A 648 9.35 1.76 -7.80
CA ALA A 648 10.11 2.71 -8.60
C ALA A 648 10.05 2.34 -10.09
N VAL A 649 10.21 1.04 -10.42
CA VAL A 649 10.06 0.56 -11.80
C VAL A 649 8.64 0.79 -12.33
N ARG A 650 7.61 0.55 -11.50
CA ARG A 650 6.20 0.84 -11.84
C ARG A 650 5.99 2.32 -12.16
N ILE A 651 6.51 3.23 -11.33
CA ILE A 651 6.42 4.68 -11.56
C ILE A 651 7.10 5.07 -12.89
N CYS A 652 8.30 4.55 -13.16
CA CYS A 652 9.00 4.78 -14.43
C CYS A 652 8.20 4.30 -15.65
N LYS A 653 7.49 3.16 -15.54
CA LYS A 653 6.58 2.68 -16.57
C LYS A 653 5.38 3.61 -16.77
N GLU A 654 4.72 4.02 -15.68
CA GLU A 654 3.56 4.93 -15.75
C GLU A 654 3.92 6.32 -16.31
N LEU A 655 5.12 6.83 -15.99
CA LEU A 655 5.67 8.07 -16.56
C LEU A 655 5.96 7.96 -18.06
N GLY A 656 6.02 6.73 -18.60
CA GLY A 656 6.39 6.48 -19.98
C GLY A 656 7.89 6.53 -20.24
N VAL A 657 8.73 6.31 -19.21
CA VAL A 657 10.18 6.14 -19.38
C VAL A 657 10.46 4.86 -20.17
N PHE A 658 9.72 3.79 -19.87
CA PHE A 658 9.80 2.53 -20.58
C PHE A 658 8.66 2.36 -21.59
N LYS A 659 8.97 1.77 -22.74
CA LYS A 659 8.04 1.13 -23.67
C LYS A 659 8.18 -0.39 -23.48
N GLU A 660 7.10 -1.05 -23.08
CA GLU A 660 7.08 -2.50 -22.96
C GLU A 660 6.82 -3.15 -24.31
N VAL A 661 7.67 -4.10 -24.69
CA VAL A 661 7.42 -5.01 -25.81
C VAL A 661 7.42 -6.42 -25.24
N THR A 662 6.28 -7.10 -25.33
CA THR A 662 6.16 -8.49 -24.88
C THR A 662 6.68 -9.43 -25.99
N GLU A 663 7.95 -9.82 -25.92
CA GLU A 663 8.51 -10.91 -26.72
C GLU A 663 8.52 -12.21 -25.90
N GLY A 664 7.52 -13.07 -26.08
CA GLY A 664 7.45 -14.37 -25.39
C GLY A 664 6.81 -14.33 -24.00
N LYS A 665 7.49 -14.88 -22.97
CA LYS A 665 6.97 -15.04 -21.59
C LYS A 665 7.37 -13.91 -20.63
N GLU A 666 8.36 -13.08 -20.96
CA GLU A 666 8.82 -11.98 -20.10
C GLU A 666 8.71 -10.63 -20.83
N PRO A 667 8.31 -9.55 -20.13
CA PRO A 667 8.28 -8.21 -20.71
C PRO A 667 9.69 -7.67 -20.94
N LEU A 668 9.96 -7.22 -22.17
CA LEU A 668 11.20 -6.56 -22.54
C LEU A 668 11.03 -5.05 -22.40
N LEU A 669 11.91 -4.41 -21.62
CA LEU A 669 11.92 -2.97 -21.41
C LEU A 669 12.75 -2.29 -22.50
N HIS A 670 12.14 -1.33 -23.19
CA HIS A 670 12.83 -0.39 -24.08
C HIS A 670 12.73 1.02 -23.49
N LEU A 671 13.75 1.85 -23.65
CA LEU A 671 13.61 3.28 -23.36
C LEU A 671 12.68 3.94 -24.39
N SER A 672 11.78 4.81 -23.93
CA SER A 672 10.94 5.60 -24.81
C SER A 672 11.77 6.67 -25.53
N GLU A 673 11.30 7.12 -26.70
CA GLU A 673 11.98 8.13 -27.53
C GLU A 673 12.26 9.44 -26.77
N ALA A 674 11.42 9.79 -25.80
CA ALA A 674 11.63 10.97 -24.97
C ALA A 674 12.82 10.82 -24.02
N PHE A 675 13.09 9.60 -23.53
CA PHE A 675 14.12 9.32 -22.53
C PHE A 675 15.37 8.65 -23.10
N THR A 676 15.50 8.50 -24.41
CA THR A 676 16.79 8.16 -25.05
C THR A 676 17.80 9.31 -24.93
N ALA A 677 17.32 10.56 -24.86
CA ALA A 677 18.14 11.73 -24.64
C ALA A 677 18.57 11.84 -23.16
N ARG A 678 19.88 11.84 -22.90
CA ARG A 678 20.46 12.01 -21.55
C ARG A 678 20.00 13.28 -20.84
N GLU A 679 19.68 14.34 -21.58
CA GLU A 679 19.16 15.58 -20.99
C GLU A 679 17.83 15.38 -20.28
N ASN A 680 16.91 14.62 -20.88
CA ASN A 680 15.58 14.36 -20.31
C ASN A 680 15.66 13.41 -19.10
N GLN A 681 16.61 12.47 -19.11
CA GLN A 681 16.90 11.64 -17.93
C GLN A 681 17.38 12.50 -16.75
N LYS A 682 18.29 13.46 -16.99
CA LYS A 682 18.76 14.39 -15.96
C LYS A 682 17.67 15.34 -15.46
N LYS A 683 16.73 15.74 -16.33
CA LYS A 683 15.56 16.53 -15.91
C LYS A 683 14.66 15.74 -14.97
N LEU A 684 14.43 14.45 -15.26
CA LEU A 684 13.67 13.55 -14.38
C LEU A 684 14.37 13.37 -13.02
N GLU A 685 15.68 13.13 -13.02
CA GLU A 685 16.49 13.03 -11.79
C GLU A 685 16.34 14.29 -10.93
N LYS A 686 16.53 15.48 -11.52
CA LYS A 686 16.35 16.76 -10.82
C LYS A 686 14.92 16.97 -10.30
N PHE A 687 13.93 16.56 -11.08
CA PHE A 687 12.52 16.65 -10.67
C PHE A 687 12.21 15.78 -9.45
N ILE A 688 12.84 14.61 -9.29
CA ILE A 688 12.65 13.78 -8.09
C ILE A 688 13.47 14.35 -6.93
N HIS A 689 14.72 14.75 -7.19
CA HIS A 689 15.66 15.25 -6.19
C HIS A 689 15.11 16.45 -5.40
N GLN A 690 14.33 17.34 -6.02
CA GLN A 690 13.75 18.50 -5.32
C GLN A 690 12.91 18.11 -4.09
N PHE A 691 12.30 16.92 -4.07
CA PHE A 691 11.44 16.46 -2.98
C PHE A 691 12.21 15.72 -1.87
N ILE A 692 13.52 15.52 -2.01
CA ILE A 692 14.37 14.79 -1.06
C ILE A 692 15.06 15.80 -0.14
N TYR A 693 14.89 15.59 1.18
CA TYR A 693 15.54 16.37 2.24
C TYR A 693 16.96 15.87 2.54
#